data_AF-A0A2V8T618-F1
#
_entry.id   AF-A0A2V8T618-F1
#
_cell.length_a   1.000
_cell.length_b   1.000
_cell.length_c   1.000
_cell.angle_alpha   90.00
_cell.angle_beta   90.00
_cell.angle_gamma   90.00
#
_symmetry.space_group_name_H-M   'P 1'
#
loop_
_entity.id
_entity.type
_entity.pdbx_description
1 polymer ?
#
loop_
_entity_poly.entity_id
_entity_poly.type
_entity_poly.pdbx_seq_one_letter_code
_entity_poly.pdbx_strand_id
1 'polypeptide(L)'
;MNASGESAGMLRDGEWQVRNLLGEGDNLLVTPIQLLTAYCAIVNGGSLYRPQIARAEGFVPEERTKLPVNPSQRSVLIEGMRGAVVYGTAEKSGLNSLPIFIFGKTGTSTASNGFRRQGWFVSFAADAKSAGEVTPESLELAALVFIKRSHGSDAAAVSRRVFEEYAKLRGGGETSRLGATESASRSERETRSPSVRVKVLSENRVVTLSIEDYVAGVLSVEAAVEDETEALKAQAIVSRTYALKNLGRHAVDGFDLCSNTHCQQYVSDDSRVSERIRSAVVGTAGVVLRDASGRPADAYFHAACGGFTANFSSLWGKPGPSYLRGVRDDYCRTMPNFEWTDEIAAAQLAKALAADPLSDGGGRINDIVVTKRDVTGRAEIISIEGERRRQVRGWEFKLIVGRALGWNVLKSSRFSVSRKGSSFIFRGSGFGHGLGLCQNGAHVMARRGSTCEEILNHYFPGVRLPESINAKTQGREDAEADGFSSIPIASLRLCAFALSSPQTLSSEHFRVSYASQTPRSEVEAAVRTLEAARLDMFAHFGPASISLPDTAVDVVIHETTQAFVAATGLPWWVAGVTHGRRIELQPLGVLRRRRILTSTLRHEYAHAVIEFVGQNRAPRWLAEGLAISFAGEGRLLERFRSKTRLSYHPREVGGSFKSWLQKKAARLLPPNTAHGRDCVRSS
;
A
#
# COMPACT_ATOMS: atom_id res chain seq x y z
N MET A 1 -3.76 24.61 22.60
CA MET A 1 -4.73 23.71 23.26
C MET A 1 -4.53 23.65 24.78
N ASN A 2 -4.07 24.73 25.45
CA ASN A 2 -4.47 24.96 26.84
C ASN A 2 -5.74 25.81 26.71
N ALA A 3 -6.78 25.51 27.49
CA ALA A 3 -7.92 26.43 27.54
C ALA A 3 -7.47 27.75 28.20
N SER A 4 -8.11 28.85 27.85
CA SER A 4 -7.94 30.12 28.54
C SER A 4 -8.14 29.94 30.04
N GLY A 5 -7.10 30.16 30.85
CA GLY A 5 -7.15 30.07 32.31
C GLY A 5 -6.51 28.83 32.96
N GLU A 6 -5.84 27.96 32.21
CA GLU A 6 -5.09 26.85 32.82
C GLU A 6 -3.71 27.27 33.34
N SER A 7 -3.47 27.10 34.64
CA SER A 7 -2.13 27.19 35.24
C SER A 7 -1.28 25.99 34.79
N ALA A 8 -0.02 26.27 34.46
CA ALA A 8 0.92 25.26 33.97
C ALA A 8 1.16 24.20 35.05
N GLY A 9 0.82 22.94 34.75
CA GLY A 9 1.53 21.84 35.39
C GLY A 9 3.02 22.06 35.14
N MET A 10 3.81 22.26 36.19
CA MET A 10 5.22 22.59 36.05
C MET A 10 5.96 21.39 35.49
N LEU A 11 6.39 21.48 34.24
CA LEU A 11 7.45 20.64 33.68
C LEU A 11 8.78 21.18 34.21
N ARG A 12 9.73 20.29 34.56
CA ARG A 12 11.07 20.72 35.00
C ARG A 12 11.68 21.63 33.94
N ASP A 13 12.13 22.81 34.35
CA ASP A 13 12.78 23.78 33.46
C ASP A 13 13.97 23.12 32.75
N GLY A 14 14.03 23.30 31.43
CA GLY A 14 15.14 22.84 30.58
C GLY A 14 14.84 21.69 29.63
N GLU A 15 13.82 20.86 29.85
CA GLU A 15 13.54 19.72 28.95
C GLU A 15 12.50 20.00 27.86
N TRP A 16 11.48 20.82 28.14
CA TRP A 16 10.34 20.99 27.25
C TRP A 16 9.94 22.46 27.05
N GLN A 17 10.17 22.99 25.84
CA GLN A 17 9.76 24.34 25.46
C GLN A 17 8.52 24.31 24.55
N VAL A 18 7.83 25.45 24.40
CA VAL A 18 6.73 25.66 23.42
C VAL A 18 7.14 25.27 21.99
N ARG A 19 8.44 25.26 21.67
CA ARG A 19 8.98 24.75 20.41
C ARG A 19 8.88 23.22 20.23
N ASN A 20 8.55 22.47 21.28
CA ASN A 20 8.36 21.01 21.25
C ASN A 20 6.88 20.61 21.09
N LEU A 21 6.03 21.53 20.64
CA LEU A 21 4.63 21.26 20.29
C LEU A 21 4.55 20.26 19.12
N LEU A 22 3.57 19.37 19.20
CA LEU A 22 3.22 18.36 18.21
C LEU A 22 2.20 18.92 17.23
N GLY A 23 2.38 18.66 15.92
CA GLY A 23 1.39 18.99 14.90
C GLY A 23 1.19 17.86 13.91
N GLU A 24 -0.07 17.63 13.54
CA GLU A 24 -0.46 16.86 12.35
C GLU A 24 -1.01 17.90 11.36
N GLY A 25 -0.16 18.31 10.40
CA GLY A 25 -0.40 19.45 9.51
C GLY A 25 0.25 20.76 9.96
N ASP A 26 0.39 21.72 9.05
CA ASP A 26 1.15 22.96 9.24
C ASP A 26 0.56 23.93 10.28
N ASN A 27 -0.68 23.70 10.75
CA ASN A 27 -1.48 24.70 11.48
C ASN A 27 -1.96 24.27 12.88
N LEU A 28 -1.60 23.08 13.37
CA LEU A 28 -2.03 22.63 14.70
C LEU A 28 -0.82 22.32 15.58
N LEU A 29 -0.75 22.96 16.75
CA LEU A 29 0.32 22.75 17.73
C LEU A 29 -0.28 22.36 19.09
N VAL A 30 0.05 21.16 19.59
CA VAL A 30 -0.44 20.60 20.86
C VAL A 30 0.72 20.14 21.75
N THR A 31 0.60 20.30 23.07
CA THR A 31 1.61 19.79 24.01
C THR A 31 1.40 18.29 24.25
N PRO A 32 2.44 17.54 24.68
CA PRO A 32 2.29 16.15 25.07
C PRO A 32 1.20 15.93 26.15
N ILE A 33 1.10 16.83 27.13
CA ILE A 33 0.08 16.76 28.17
C ILE A 33 -1.32 16.92 27.56
N GLN A 34 -1.52 17.89 26.67
CA GLN A 34 -2.81 18.10 26.00
C GLN A 34 -3.23 16.88 25.18
N LEU A 35 -2.27 16.29 24.46
CA LEU A 35 -2.49 15.09 23.68
C LEU A 35 -2.89 13.92 24.58
N LEU A 36 -2.15 13.67 25.65
CA LEU A 36 -2.45 12.60 26.60
C LEU A 36 -3.83 12.80 27.25
N THR A 37 -4.14 14.00 27.73
CA THR A 37 -5.42 14.32 28.37
C THR A 37 -6.60 14.13 27.41
N ALA A 38 -6.46 14.50 26.12
CA ALA A 38 -7.49 14.29 25.11
C ALA A 38 -7.74 12.80 24.83
N TYR A 39 -6.68 12.00 24.66
CA TYR A 39 -6.83 10.56 24.45
C TYR A 39 -7.37 9.85 25.70
N CYS A 40 -6.98 10.27 26.90
CA CYS A 40 -7.57 9.76 28.15
C CYS A 40 -9.09 10.02 28.20
N ALA A 41 -9.56 11.22 27.83
CA ALA A 41 -10.99 11.54 27.83
C ALA A 41 -11.79 10.67 26.84
N ILE A 42 -11.22 10.31 25.69
CA ILE A 42 -11.87 9.41 24.74
C ILE A 42 -11.99 8.01 25.33
N VAL A 43 -10.89 7.51 25.90
CA VAL A 43 -10.80 6.13 26.39
C VAL A 43 -11.53 5.94 27.72
N ASN A 44 -11.67 6.97 28.56
CA ASN A 44 -12.39 6.90 29.84
C ASN A 44 -13.90 7.23 29.75
N GLY A 45 -14.47 7.31 28.54
CA GLY A 45 -15.91 7.55 28.38
C GLY A 45 -16.34 9.02 28.48
N GLY A 46 -15.41 9.95 28.29
CA GLY A 46 -15.68 11.37 28.07
C GLY A 46 -15.21 12.29 29.19
N SER A 47 -14.81 11.77 30.35
CA SER A 47 -14.39 12.62 31.49
C SER A 47 -13.02 13.26 31.24
N LEU A 48 -13.01 14.57 31.03
CA LEU A 48 -11.79 15.34 30.83
C LEU A 48 -11.27 15.85 32.18
N TYR A 49 -10.23 15.22 32.72
CA TYR A 49 -9.62 15.61 33.99
C TYR A 49 -8.60 16.74 33.83
N ARG A 50 -8.46 17.58 34.85
CA ARG A 50 -7.37 18.56 34.96
C ARG A 50 -6.08 17.81 35.32
N PRO A 51 -4.98 17.98 34.55
CA PRO A 51 -3.69 17.44 34.95
C PRO A 51 -3.24 18.01 36.29
N GLN A 52 -2.92 17.14 37.25
CA GLN A 52 -2.50 17.49 38.61
C GLN A 52 -1.22 16.72 38.96
N ILE A 53 -0.33 17.35 39.74
CA ILE A 53 0.83 16.69 40.34
C ILE A 53 0.51 16.46 41.81
N ALA A 54 0.50 15.20 42.26
CA ALA A 54 0.23 14.83 43.64
C ALA A 54 1.02 13.58 44.04
N ARG A 55 1.16 13.33 45.35
CA ARG A 55 1.58 12.03 45.87
C ARG A 55 0.41 11.04 45.78
N ALA A 56 0.69 9.74 45.74
CA ALA A 56 -0.33 8.71 45.59
C ALA A 56 -1.37 8.70 46.73
N GLU A 57 -0.98 9.17 47.91
CA GLU A 57 -1.85 9.27 49.10
C GLU A 57 -2.70 10.56 49.04
N GLY A 58 -4.03 10.40 49.09
CA GLY A 58 -4.96 11.53 49.16
C GLY A 58 -5.22 12.28 47.85
N PHE A 59 -4.88 11.68 46.69
CA PHE A 59 -5.15 12.27 45.38
C PHE A 59 -6.66 12.34 45.09
N VAL A 60 -7.16 13.55 44.78
CA VAL A 60 -8.54 13.78 44.35
C VAL A 60 -8.53 14.32 42.91
N PRO A 61 -9.05 13.56 41.92
CA PRO A 61 -9.06 14.02 40.54
C PRO A 61 -10.09 15.14 40.32
N GLU A 62 -9.67 16.21 39.65
CA GLU A 62 -10.55 17.33 39.28
C GLU A 62 -11.10 17.14 37.85
N GLU A 63 -12.39 16.81 37.70
CA GLU A 63 -13.05 16.71 36.39
C GLU A 63 -13.38 18.12 35.87
N ARG A 64 -12.86 18.47 34.68
CA ARG A 64 -13.11 19.78 34.05
C ARG A 64 -14.43 19.83 33.31
N THR A 65 -14.71 18.78 32.54
CA THR A 65 -15.93 18.65 31.72
C THR A 65 -16.09 17.21 31.26
N LYS A 66 -17.25 16.91 30.68
CA LYS A 66 -17.58 15.61 30.10
C LYS A 66 -17.90 15.75 28.61
N LEU A 67 -17.08 15.11 27.78
CA LEU A 67 -17.27 15.02 26.34
C LEU A 67 -18.36 13.97 26.02
N PRO A 68 -19.24 14.22 25.03
CA PRO A 68 -20.25 13.25 24.62
C PRO A 68 -19.59 12.12 23.81
N VAL A 69 -19.09 11.10 24.51
CA VAL A 69 -18.49 9.91 23.89
C VAL A 69 -19.50 8.76 23.94
N ASN A 70 -20.05 8.38 22.78
CA ASN A 70 -21.00 7.27 22.71
C ASN A 70 -20.28 5.94 23.02
N PRO A 71 -20.83 5.06 23.90
CA PRO A 71 -20.21 3.78 24.24
C PRO A 71 -19.90 2.89 23.03
N SER A 72 -20.78 2.85 22.03
CA SER A 72 -20.57 2.06 20.80
C SER A 72 -19.40 2.61 19.95
N GLN A 73 -19.26 3.93 19.86
CA GLN A 73 -18.16 4.57 19.15
C GLN A 73 -16.84 4.39 19.90
N ARG A 74 -16.87 4.48 21.24
CA ARG A 74 -15.71 4.22 22.09
C ARG A 74 -15.18 2.79 21.92
N SER A 75 -16.07 1.80 21.86
CA SER A 75 -15.69 0.41 21.65
C SER A 75 -14.96 0.21 20.32
N VAL A 76 -15.49 0.79 19.22
CA VAL A 76 -14.84 0.77 17.90
C VAL A 76 -13.48 1.48 17.92
N LEU A 77 -13.36 2.60 18.62
CA LEU A 77 -12.09 3.31 18.76
C LEU A 77 -11.04 2.50 19.52
N ILE A 78 -11.43 1.84 20.62
CA ILE A 78 -10.54 0.97 21.39
C ILE A 78 -10.14 -0.25 20.57
N GLU A 79 -11.05 -0.84 19.80
CA GLU A 79 -10.74 -1.94 18.86
C GLU A 79 -9.72 -1.50 17.81
N GLY A 80 -9.89 -0.31 17.21
CA GLY A 80 -8.91 0.25 16.28
C GLY A 80 -7.55 0.54 16.92
N MET A 81 -7.54 1.09 18.14
CA MET A 81 -6.32 1.30 18.93
C MET A 81 -5.65 -0.02 19.33
N ARG A 82 -6.44 -1.07 19.57
CA ARG A 82 -5.92 -2.40 19.83
C ARG A 82 -5.34 -3.01 18.56
N GLY A 83 -5.97 -2.78 17.41
CA GLY A 83 -5.45 -3.17 16.10
C GLY A 83 -4.07 -2.58 15.83
N ALA A 84 -3.84 -1.32 16.20
CA ALA A 84 -2.51 -0.71 16.08
C ALA A 84 -1.42 -1.49 16.84
N VAL A 85 -1.76 -2.09 17.99
CA VAL A 85 -0.84 -2.86 18.85
C VAL A 85 -0.73 -4.33 18.43
N VAL A 86 -1.80 -4.92 17.88
CA VAL A 86 -1.85 -6.36 17.54
C VAL A 86 -1.38 -6.64 16.12
N TYR A 87 -1.72 -5.79 15.16
CA TYR A 87 -1.47 -6.03 13.73
C TYR A 87 -1.14 -4.75 12.95
N GLY A 88 -0.90 -3.63 13.66
CA GLY A 88 -0.64 -2.32 13.07
C GLY A 88 0.75 -1.76 13.40
N THR A 89 0.85 -0.44 13.41
CA THR A 89 2.11 0.31 13.51
C THR A 89 2.90 0.12 14.81
N ALA A 90 2.27 -0.38 15.87
CA ALA A 90 2.90 -0.70 17.14
C ALA A 90 3.13 -2.22 17.32
N GLU A 91 2.80 -3.07 16.34
CA GLU A 91 2.93 -4.54 16.46
C GLU A 91 4.37 -5.00 16.75
N LYS A 92 5.36 -4.41 16.08
CA LYS A 92 6.79 -4.72 16.27
C LYS A 92 7.34 -4.35 17.65
N SER A 93 6.61 -3.56 18.43
CA SER A 93 6.95 -3.38 19.84
C SER A 93 6.72 -4.69 20.62
N GLY A 94 5.84 -5.58 20.18
CA GLY A 94 5.44 -6.78 20.89
C GLY A 94 4.64 -6.50 22.17
N LEU A 95 4.08 -5.29 22.33
CA LEU A 95 3.20 -4.95 23.47
C LEU A 95 2.03 -5.95 23.61
N ASN A 96 1.55 -6.52 22.50
CA ASN A 96 0.53 -7.57 22.47
C ASN A 96 0.98 -8.90 23.12
N SER A 97 2.29 -9.13 23.30
CA SER A 97 2.84 -10.33 23.94
C SER A 97 2.90 -10.21 25.47
N LEU A 98 2.63 -9.03 26.03
CA LEU A 98 2.63 -8.83 27.47
C LEU A 98 1.33 -9.36 28.07
N PRO A 99 1.35 -9.86 29.32
CA PRO A 99 0.16 -10.41 29.99
C PRO A 99 -0.79 -9.30 30.48
N ILE A 100 -0.94 -8.22 29.72
CA ILE A 100 -1.75 -7.04 30.02
C ILE A 100 -2.48 -6.62 28.75
N PHE A 101 -3.74 -6.19 28.88
CA PHE A 101 -4.48 -5.68 27.73
C PHE A 101 -4.00 -4.28 27.36
N ILE A 102 -3.14 -4.19 26.33
CA ILE A 102 -2.56 -2.92 25.87
C ILE A 102 -3.18 -2.51 24.54
N PHE A 103 -3.48 -1.22 24.42
CA PHE A 103 -3.97 -0.60 23.18
C PHE A 103 -3.48 0.84 23.09
N GLY A 104 -3.41 1.41 21.89
CA GLY A 104 -2.89 2.75 21.73
C GLY A 104 -2.91 3.27 20.31
N LYS A 105 -2.42 4.49 20.12
CA LYS A 105 -2.30 5.13 18.81
C LYS A 105 -0.88 5.64 18.61
N THR A 106 -0.27 5.23 17.50
CA THR A 106 1.00 5.80 17.03
C THR A 106 0.73 7.05 16.21
N GLY A 107 1.59 8.05 16.32
CA GLY A 107 1.65 9.16 15.38
C GLY A 107 3.09 9.51 15.02
N THR A 108 3.24 10.09 13.84
CA THR A 108 4.52 10.59 13.34
C THR A 108 4.26 11.99 12.80
N SER A 109 4.87 13.03 13.37
CA SER A 109 4.68 14.39 12.88
C SER A 109 5.32 14.56 11.51
N THR A 110 4.65 15.27 10.61
CA THR A 110 5.24 15.71 9.34
C THR A 110 6.26 16.82 9.59
N ALA A 111 7.30 16.89 8.76
CA ALA A 111 8.32 17.92 8.87
C ALA A 111 7.81 19.20 8.21
N SER A 112 7.37 20.19 9.00
CA SER A 112 7.07 21.53 8.50
C SER A 112 8.18 22.50 8.91
N ASN A 113 8.62 23.36 7.98
CA ASN A 113 9.55 24.48 8.22
C ASN A 113 10.83 24.14 9.02
N GLY A 114 11.53 23.06 8.65
CA GLY A 114 12.79 22.68 9.29
C GLY A 114 12.66 22.04 10.68
N PHE A 115 11.43 21.78 11.16
CA PHE A 115 11.23 20.97 12.35
C PHE A 115 11.37 19.48 12.04
N ARG A 116 12.19 18.81 12.85
CA ARG A 116 12.56 17.40 12.69
C ARG A 116 11.36 16.50 13.04
N ARG A 117 11.12 15.45 12.24
CA ARG A 117 10.10 14.40 12.44
C ARG A 117 10.05 13.94 13.91
N GLN A 118 8.87 13.84 14.53
CA GLN A 118 8.70 13.38 15.91
C GLN A 118 7.82 12.14 15.92
N GLY A 119 8.28 11.07 16.56
CA GLY A 119 7.53 9.84 16.74
C GLY A 119 6.86 9.86 18.11
N TRP A 120 5.57 9.55 18.17
CA TRP A 120 4.89 9.45 19.45
C TRP A 120 3.93 8.26 19.48
N PHE A 121 3.70 7.75 20.68
CA PHE A 121 2.77 6.66 20.91
C PHE A 121 2.05 6.91 22.23
N VAL A 122 0.74 7.14 22.14
CA VAL A 122 -0.15 7.18 23.31
C VAL A 122 -0.72 5.78 23.50
N SER A 123 -0.70 5.29 24.72
CA SER A 123 -1.01 3.89 25.02
C SER A 123 -1.61 3.73 26.38
N PHE A 124 -2.41 2.68 26.52
CA PHE A 124 -3.22 2.39 27.69
C PHE A 124 -3.08 0.92 28.06
N ALA A 125 -3.06 0.64 29.36
CA ALA A 125 -3.27 -0.69 29.90
C ALA A 125 -4.64 -0.76 30.58
N ALA A 126 -5.33 -1.86 30.32
CA ALA A 126 -6.54 -2.26 31.03
C ALA A 126 -6.35 -3.62 31.70
N ASP A 127 -7.13 -3.87 32.76
CA ASP A 127 -7.01 -5.09 33.56
C ASP A 127 -7.14 -6.37 32.71
N ALA A 128 -6.28 -7.37 32.98
CA ALA A 128 -6.16 -8.61 32.21
C ALA A 128 -7.43 -9.49 32.25
N LYS A 129 -8.31 -9.28 33.24
CA LYS A 129 -9.64 -9.91 33.29
C LYS A 129 -10.59 -9.39 32.21
N SER A 130 -10.26 -8.24 31.61
CA SER A 130 -11.07 -7.54 30.61
C SER A 130 -10.70 -7.95 29.19
N ALA A 131 -10.43 -9.24 28.94
CA ALA A 131 -10.32 -9.76 27.57
C ALA A 131 -11.63 -9.61 26.74
N GLY A 132 -12.68 -9.00 27.33
CA GLY A 132 -13.87 -8.45 26.68
C GLY A 132 -13.90 -6.91 26.64
N GLU A 133 -15.09 -6.30 26.58
CA GLU A 133 -15.27 -4.83 26.44
C GLU A 133 -14.51 -4.04 27.52
N VAL A 134 -13.57 -3.17 27.11
CA VAL A 134 -12.78 -2.31 28.01
C VAL A 134 -13.68 -1.24 28.61
N THR A 135 -14.03 -1.28 29.89
CA THR A 135 -14.82 -0.22 30.55
C THR A 135 -13.92 0.93 31.02
N PRO A 136 -14.43 2.15 31.23
CA PRO A 136 -13.65 3.27 31.77
C PRO A 136 -12.91 2.94 33.08
N GLU A 137 -13.52 2.14 33.96
CA GLU A 137 -12.99 1.78 35.26
C GLU A 137 -11.89 0.72 35.19
N SER A 138 -11.78 0.01 34.05
CA SER A 138 -10.76 -1.00 33.82
C SER A 138 -9.39 -0.43 33.41
N LEU A 139 -9.30 0.88 33.18
CA LEU A 139 -8.07 1.55 32.76
C LEU A 139 -7.15 1.77 33.96
N GLU A 140 -5.94 1.26 33.89
CA GLU A 140 -5.01 1.28 35.03
C GLU A 140 -3.78 2.15 34.79
N LEU A 141 -3.35 2.28 33.53
CA LEU A 141 -2.19 3.07 33.16
C LEU A 141 -2.39 3.72 31.80
N ALA A 142 -1.96 4.98 31.67
CA ALA A 142 -1.79 5.67 30.40
C ALA A 142 -0.33 6.12 30.27
N ALA A 143 0.28 5.83 29.13
CA ALA A 143 1.65 6.21 28.82
C ALA A 143 1.71 6.93 27.47
N LEU A 144 2.34 8.10 27.44
CA LEU A 144 2.70 8.80 26.22
C LEU A 144 4.22 8.77 26.08
N VAL A 145 4.70 8.06 25.07
CA VAL A 145 6.12 8.06 24.70
C VAL A 145 6.33 8.97 23.51
N PHE A 146 7.38 9.78 23.58
CA PHE A 146 7.74 10.72 22.54
C PHE A 146 9.24 10.62 22.26
N ILE A 147 9.60 10.50 20.97
CA ILE A 147 10.98 10.39 20.53
C ILE A 147 11.24 11.41 19.41
N LYS A 148 12.28 12.21 19.63
CA LYS A 148 12.78 13.16 18.64
C LYS A 148 13.41 12.44 17.46
N ARG A 149 13.13 12.91 16.24
CA ARG A 149 13.66 12.33 14.97
C ARG A 149 13.25 10.87 14.73
N SER A 150 12.07 10.48 15.22
CA SER A 150 11.61 9.09 15.15
C SER A 150 10.23 8.96 14.51
N HIS A 151 9.78 7.71 14.37
CA HIS A 151 8.42 7.35 14.00
C HIS A 151 7.63 6.86 15.22
N GLY A 152 6.30 6.86 15.11
CA GLY A 152 5.44 6.34 16.17
C GLY A 152 5.69 4.86 16.52
N SER A 153 6.22 4.06 15.59
CA SER A 153 6.66 2.68 15.85
C SER A 153 7.83 2.60 16.83
N ASP A 154 8.76 3.55 16.74
CA ASP A 154 9.92 3.62 17.64
C ASP A 154 9.46 4.04 19.05
N ALA A 155 8.51 4.97 19.12
CA ALA A 155 7.87 5.36 20.37
C ALA A 155 7.11 4.19 21.03
N ALA A 156 6.47 3.34 20.23
CA ALA A 156 5.85 2.11 20.73
C ALA A 156 6.89 1.08 21.22
N ALA A 157 8.03 0.94 20.54
CA ALA A 157 9.12 0.07 21.00
C ALA A 157 9.69 0.54 22.35
N VAL A 158 9.76 1.85 22.58
CA VAL A 158 10.19 2.40 23.89
C VAL A 158 9.10 2.24 24.95
N SER A 159 7.81 2.40 24.61
CA SER A 159 6.72 2.22 25.57
C SER A 159 6.63 0.79 26.09
N ARG A 160 7.07 -0.21 25.31
CA ARG A 160 7.19 -1.61 25.79
C ARG A 160 7.90 -1.73 27.12
N ARG A 161 9.03 -1.05 27.29
CA ARG A 161 9.79 -1.14 28.55
C ARG A 161 8.96 -0.68 29.75
N VAL A 162 8.14 0.36 29.55
CA VAL A 162 7.22 0.86 30.58
C VAL A 162 6.18 -0.20 30.94
N PHE A 163 5.57 -0.84 29.94
CA PHE A 163 4.56 -1.86 30.19
C PHE A 163 5.13 -3.20 30.66
N GLU A 164 6.36 -3.55 30.30
CA GLU A 164 7.09 -4.71 30.84
C GLU A 164 7.35 -4.53 32.33
N GLU A 165 7.88 -3.38 32.74
CA GLU A 165 8.07 -3.09 34.17
C GLU A 165 6.73 -3.01 34.91
N TYR A 166 5.71 -2.40 34.31
CA TYR A 166 4.36 -2.42 34.87
C TYR A 166 3.81 -3.85 35.03
N ALA A 167 4.02 -4.73 34.06
CA ALA A 167 3.63 -6.14 34.13
C ALA A 167 4.40 -6.92 35.20
N LYS A 168 5.70 -6.64 35.37
CA LYS A 168 6.50 -7.22 36.46
C LYS A 168 6.01 -6.75 37.83
N LEU A 169 5.66 -5.47 37.97
CA LEU A 169 5.10 -4.93 39.21
C LEU A 169 3.71 -5.53 39.52
N ARG A 170 2.88 -5.80 38.50
CA ARG A 170 1.61 -6.53 38.68
C ARG A 170 1.81 -8.02 38.99
N GLY A 171 2.81 -8.65 38.39
CA GLY A 171 3.12 -10.09 38.53
C GLY A 171 4.09 -10.44 39.67
N GLY A 172 4.59 -9.45 40.41
CA GLY A 172 5.65 -9.57 41.43
C GLY A 172 5.18 -10.09 42.78
N GLY A 173 4.34 -11.13 42.79
CA GLY A 173 4.24 -12.07 43.90
C GLY A 173 4.99 -13.35 43.53
N GLU A 174 6.19 -13.49 44.09
CA GLU A 174 7.07 -14.67 44.08
C GLU A 174 8.03 -14.91 42.90
N THR A 175 9.29 -15.02 43.30
CA THR A 175 10.55 -15.10 42.57
C THR A 175 10.91 -16.52 42.11
N SER A 176 11.70 -16.64 41.05
CA SER A 176 12.85 -17.55 41.07
C SER A 176 13.97 -17.10 40.11
N ARG A 177 15.17 -17.01 40.67
CA ARG A 177 16.45 -16.68 40.03
C ARG A 177 17.03 -17.91 39.34
N LEU A 178 17.71 -17.72 38.21
CA LEU A 178 18.86 -18.46 37.67
C LEU A 178 19.16 -17.84 36.29
N GLY A 179 20.28 -17.21 35.95
CA GLY A 179 21.49 -16.79 36.63
C GLY A 179 22.19 -15.87 35.61
N ALA A 180 22.71 -14.73 36.07
CA ALA A 180 23.47 -13.80 35.25
C ALA A 180 24.95 -14.16 35.26
N THR A 181 25.55 -14.29 34.09
CA THR A 181 26.98 -14.12 33.73
C THR A 181 27.00 -14.12 32.19
N GLU A 182 27.67 -13.28 31.43
CA GLU A 182 28.64 -12.22 31.66
C GLU A 182 28.53 -11.26 30.46
N SER A 183 28.84 -10.00 30.68
CA SER A 183 29.16 -9.05 29.62
C SER A 183 30.39 -9.53 28.86
N ALA A 184 30.26 -9.74 27.55
CA ALA A 184 31.40 -9.72 26.64
C ALA A 184 31.04 -8.86 25.43
N SER A 185 31.79 -7.77 25.30
CA SER A 185 31.93 -6.91 24.13
C SER A 185 31.73 -7.68 22.83
N ARG A 186 30.70 -7.35 22.07
CA ARG A 186 30.59 -7.80 20.68
C ARG A 186 30.82 -6.61 19.77
N SER A 187 32.06 -6.52 19.34
CA SER A 187 32.54 -5.63 18.29
C SER A 187 31.59 -5.64 17.10
N GLU A 188 31.39 -4.46 16.53
CA GLU A 188 30.95 -4.25 15.16
C GLU A 188 31.63 -5.24 14.20
N ARG A 189 30.85 -6.21 13.72
CA ARG A 189 30.97 -6.72 12.36
C ARG A 189 29.56 -6.86 11.83
N GLU A 190 29.00 -5.74 11.38
CA GLU A 190 28.01 -5.77 10.31
C GLU A 190 28.65 -6.55 9.15
N THR A 191 28.20 -7.79 8.94
CA THR A 191 28.31 -8.39 7.61
C THR A 191 27.46 -7.51 6.70
N ARG A 192 28.10 -6.57 5.98
CA ARG A 192 27.43 -5.69 5.02
C ARG A 192 26.60 -6.56 4.07
N SER A 193 25.28 -6.55 4.22
CA SER A 193 24.39 -7.02 3.18
C SER A 193 24.76 -6.27 1.88
N PRO A 194 24.90 -6.97 0.75
CA PRO A 194 25.27 -6.33 -0.51
C PRO A 194 24.29 -5.20 -0.80
N SER A 195 24.82 -4.04 -1.19
CA SER A 195 24.01 -2.88 -1.57
C SER A 195 23.81 -2.85 -3.07
N VAL A 196 22.71 -2.21 -3.49
CA VAL A 196 22.36 -2.02 -4.90
C VAL A 196 22.04 -0.55 -5.14
N ARG A 197 22.59 0.01 -6.22
CA ARG A 197 22.30 1.37 -6.68
C ARG A 197 21.19 1.32 -7.71
N VAL A 198 20.06 1.92 -7.40
CA VAL A 198 18.86 1.89 -8.25
C VAL A 198 18.56 3.28 -8.79
N LYS A 199 18.48 3.43 -10.11
CA LYS A 199 17.95 4.64 -10.74
C LYS A 199 16.43 4.62 -10.66
N VAL A 200 15.87 5.47 -9.79
CA VAL A 200 14.43 5.72 -9.70
C VAL A 200 14.06 6.72 -10.79
N LEU A 201 13.55 6.21 -11.91
CA LEU A 201 13.37 6.99 -13.14
C LEU A 201 12.36 8.14 -12.97
N SER A 202 11.29 7.93 -12.20
CA SER A 202 10.28 8.96 -11.90
C SER A 202 10.85 10.15 -11.14
N GLU A 203 11.87 9.92 -10.32
CA GLU A 203 12.51 10.93 -9.48
C GLU A 203 13.85 11.40 -10.06
N ASN A 204 14.26 10.81 -11.20
CA ASN A 204 15.56 11.00 -11.83
C ASN A 204 16.77 10.92 -10.87
N ARG A 205 16.68 10.16 -9.78
CA ARG A 205 17.78 10.01 -8.80
C ARG A 205 18.27 8.57 -8.68
N VAL A 206 19.52 8.41 -8.27
CA VAL A 206 20.08 7.10 -7.89
C VAL A 206 19.99 6.96 -6.38
N VAL A 207 19.45 5.83 -5.92
CA VAL A 207 19.31 5.50 -4.49
C VAL A 207 20.15 4.26 -4.22
N THR A 208 20.94 4.28 -3.16
CA THR A 208 21.67 3.08 -2.69
C THR A 208 20.86 2.44 -1.58
N LEU A 209 20.57 1.15 -1.72
CA LEU A 209 19.71 0.39 -0.83
C LEU A 209 20.39 -0.91 -0.42
N SER A 210 19.99 -1.48 0.70
CA SER A 210 20.29 -2.89 0.96
C SER A 210 19.56 -3.76 -0.08
N ILE A 211 20.10 -4.94 -0.39
CA ILE A 211 19.44 -5.85 -1.33
C ILE A 211 18.01 -6.23 -0.86
N GLU A 212 17.80 -6.34 0.46
CA GLU A 212 16.50 -6.72 1.02
C GLU A 212 15.47 -5.59 0.89
N ASP A 213 15.86 -4.33 1.11
CA ASP A 213 14.98 -3.18 0.90
C ASP A 213 14.62 -3.04 -0.59
N TYR A 214 15.57 -3.29 -1.48
CA TYR A 214 15.31 -3.32 -2.91
C TYR A 214 14.28 -4.39 -3.28
N VAL A 215 14.47 -5.62 -2.80
CA VAL A 215 13.56 -6.74 -3.06
C VAL A 215 12.16 -6.45 -2.51
N ALA A 216 12.04 -5.87 -1.32
CA ALA A 216 10.76 -5.44 -0.75
C ALA A 216 10.06 -4.39 -1.63
N GLY A 217 10.80 -3.38 -2.11
CA GLY A 217 10.29 -2.38 -3.05
C GLY A 217 9.86 -2.98 -4.39
N VAL A 218 10.56 -4.01 -4.89
CA VAL A 218 10.18 -4.73 -6.11
C VAL A 218 8.86 -5.50 -5.92
N LEU A 219 8.75 -6.29 -4.85
CA LEU A 219 7.54 -7.08 -4.56
C LEU A 219 6.31 -6.20 -4.34
N SER A 220 6.49 -4.97 -3.84
CA SER A 220 5.43 -3.99 -3.64
C SER A 220 4.81 -3.45 -4.94
N VAL A 221 5.41 -3.77 -6.08
CA VAL A 221 4.84 -3.48 -7.41
C VAL A 221 4.54 -4.78 -8.15
N GLU A 222 5.52 -5.68 -8.24
CA GLU A 222 5.43 -6.89 -9.07
C GLU A 222 4.55 -7.99 -8.46
N ALA A 223 4.34 -7.98 -7.13
CA ALA A 223 3.56 -8.97 -6.40
C ALA A 223 2.55 -8.32 -5.42
N ALA A 224 2.12 -7.08 -5.70
CA ALA A 224 1.29 -6.30 -4.80
C ALA A 224 -0.08 -6.95 -4.49
N VAL A 225 -0.59 -7.78 -5.40
CA VAL A 225 -1.87 -8.49 -5.26
C VAL A 225 -1.70 -9.95 -4.82
N GLU A 226 -0.47 -10.42 -4.64
CA GLU A 226 -0.21 -11.78 -4.17
C GLU A 226 -0.51 -11.89 -2.68
N ASP A 227 -1.26 -12.92 -2.31
CA ASP A 227 -1.66 -13.20 -0.94
C ASP A 227 -1.17 -14.54 -0.40
N GLU A 228 -0.58 -15.38 -1.25
CA GLU A 228 0.01 -16.64 -0.85
C GLU A 228 1.47 -16.48 -0.41
N THR A 229 1.75 -16.84 0.85
CA THR A 229 3.06 -16.65 1.49
C THR A 229 4.19 -17.36 0.74
N GLU A 230 3.99 -18.61 0.31
CA GLU A 230 5.02 -19.39 -0.38
C GLU A 230 5.32 -18.84 -1.78
N ALA A 231 4.32 -18.27 -2.47
CA ALA A 231 4.52 -17.58 -3.74
C ALA A 231 5.30 -16.26 -3.57
N LEU A 232 5.02 -15.50 -2.51
CA LEU A 232 5.81 -14.30 -2.16
C LEU A 232 7.26 -14.63 -1.82
N LYS A 233 7.50 -15.71 -1.08
CA LYS A 233 8.86 -16.19 -0.79
C LYS A 233 9.60 -16.57 -2.07
N ALA A 234 8.95 -17.30 -2.97
CA ALA A 234 9.54 -17.67 -4.26
C ALA A 234 9.87 -16.43 -5.11
N GLN A 235 8.95 -15.47 -5.17
CA GLN A 235 9.18 -14.21 -5.87
C GLN A 235 10.32 -13.39 -5.24
N ALA A 236 10.44 -13.35 -3.90
CA ALA A 236 11.53 -12.66 -3.21
C ALA A 236 12.90 -13.26 -3.59
N ILE A 237 13.02 -14.59 -3.57
CA ILE A 237 14.25 -15.30 -3.96
C ILE A 237 14.61 -15.04 -5.41
N VAL A 238 13.63 -15.11 -6.32
CA VAL A 238 13.83 -14.82 -7.76
C VAL A 238 14.29 -13.38 -7.98
N SER A 239 13.60 -12.42 -7.36
CA SER A 239 13.93 -11.00 -7.46
C SER A 239 15.33 -10.71 -6.90
N ARG A 240 15.69 -11.29 -5.75
CA ARG A 240 17.02 -11.14 -5.14
C ARG A 240 18.11 -11.71 -6.01
N THR A 241 17.88 -12.90 -6.56
CA THR A 241 18.85 -13.56 -7.45
C THR A 241 19.07 -12.73 -8.71
N TYR A 242 18.00 -12.24 -9.33
CA TYR A 242 18.10 -11.35 -10.50
C TYR A 242 18.93 -10.12 -10.20
N ALA A 243 18.63 -9.45 -9.09
CA ALA A 243 19.29 -8.21 -8.68
C ALA A 243 20.81 -8.40 -8.50
N LEU A 244 21.20 -9.46 -7.78
CA LEU A 244 22.60 -9.79 -7.51
C LEU A 244 23.34 -10.24 -8.78
N LYS A 245 22.68 -11.00 -9.65
CA LYS A 245 23.24 -11.44 -10.94
C LYS A 245 23.51 -10.27 -11.89
N ASN A 246 22.70 -9.21 -11.81
CA ASN A 246 22.72 -8.07 -12.73
C ASN A 246 23.31 -6.80 -12.10
N LEU A 247 24.08 -6.91 -11.02
CA LEU A 247 24.83 -5.77 -10.48
C LEU A 247 25.75 -5.17 -11.55
N GLY A 248 25.83 -3.84 -11.59
CA GLY A 248 26.61 -3.13 -12.61
C GLY A 248 26.05 -3.17 -14.03
N ARG A 249 24.82 -3.63 -14.26
CA ARG A 249 24.20 -3.65 -15.60
C ARG A 249 24.14 -2.27 -16.27
N HIS A 250 24.08 -1.22 -15.46
CA HIS A 250 24.13 0.18 -15.88
C HIS A 250 25.38 0.89 -15.37
N ALA A 251 26.50 0.17 -15.19
CA ALA A 251 27.73 0.73 -14.64
C ALA A 251 28.21 1.98 -15.39
N VAL A 252 28.01 2.01 -16.72
CA VAL A 252 28.29 3.17 -17.59
C VAL A 252 27.48 4.40 -17.19
N ASP A 253 26.23 4.20 -16.76
CA ASP A 253 25.31 5.27 -16.34
C ASP A 253 25.42 5.58 -14.83
N GLY A 254 26.33 4.91 -14.11
CA GLY A 254 26.62 5.15 -12.69
C GLY A 254 25.68 4.46 -11.69
N PHE A 255 24.87 3.49 -12.13
CA PHE A 255 23.97 2.72 -11.26
C PHE A 255 23.94 1.23 -11.63
N ASP A 256 23.28 0.41 -10.83
CA ASP A 256 23.24 -1.05 -11.04
C ASP A 256 21.96 -1.47 -11.76
N LEU A 257 20.79 -1.03 -11.26
CA LEU A 257 19.46 -1.40 -11.79
C LEU A 257 18.55 -0.17 -11.98
N CYS A 258 17.52 -0.26 -12.83
CA CYS A 258 16.51 0.79 -13.01
C CYS A 258 15.12 0.37 -12.50
N SER A 259 14.29 1.35 -12.14
CA SER A 259 12.99 1.11 -11.48
C SER A 259 11.81 0.76 -12.40
N ASN A 260 12.06 0.21 -13.60
CA ASN A 260 11.02 -0.14 -14.58
C ASN A 260 11.19 -1.59 -15.07
N THR A 261 10.30 -2.03 -15.97
CA THR A 261 10.34 -3.38 -16.56
C THR A 261 11.59 -3.73 -17.37
N HIS A 262 12.52 -2.80 -17.61
CA HIS A 262 13.82 -3.12 -18.22
C HIS A 262 14.72 -3.93 -17.25
N CYS A 263 14.64 -3.63 -15.96
CA CYS A 263 15.24 -4.44 -14.89
C CYS A 263 14.13 -5.13 -14.09
N GLN A 264 13.56 -4.43 -13.09
CA GLN A 264 12.40 -4.86 -12.32
C GLN A 264 11.64 -3.59 -11.91
N GLN A 265 10.30 -3.63 -11.90
CA GLN A 265 9.56 -2.51 -11.33
C GLN A 265 9.91 -2.37 -9.86
N TYR A 266 10.21 -1.14 -9.46
CA TYR A 266 10.63 -0.82 -8.10
C TYR A 266 9.97 0.48 -7.65
N VAL A 267 9.61 0.54 -6.38
CA VAL A 267 9.17 1.76 -5.72
C VAL A 267 10.03 2.07 -4.50
N SER A 268 10.40 3.35 -4.36
CA SER A 268 11.20 3.92 -3.27
C SER A 268 10.42 4.20 -1.99
N ASP A 269 9.09 4.20 -2.07
CA ASP A 269 8.18 4.47 -0.96
C ASP A 269 7.95 3.21 -0.11
N ASP A 270 8.66 3.10 1.01
CA ASP A 270 8.55 1.99 1.97
C ASP A 270 7.13 1.85 2.57
N SER A 271 6.29 2.89 2.51
CA SER A 271 4.89 2.77 2.95
C SER A 271 4.05 1.85 2.07
N ARG A 272 4.51 1.57 0.84
CA ARG A 272 3.86 0.62 -0.08
C ARG A 272 4.25 -0.84 0.19
N VAL A 273 5.24 -1.08 1.06
CA VAL A 273 5.68 -2.42 1.44
C VAL A 273 4.73 -2.96 2.52
N SER A 274 3.85 -3.87 2.12
CA SER A 274 2.97 -4.57 3.06
C SER A 274 3.77 -5.46 4.02
N GLU A 275 3.25 -5.70 5.23
CA GLU A 275 3.94 -6.56 6.19
C GLU A 275 4.06 -8.01 5.71
N ARG A 276 3.12 -8.48 4.87
CA ARG A 276 3.21 -9.80 4.22
C ARG A 276 4.42 -9.90 3.29
N ILE A 277 4.65 -8.86 2.47
CA ILE A 277 5.84 -8.78 1.60
C ILE A 277 7.09 -8.72 2.47
N ARG A 278 7.10 -7.87 3.50
CA ARG A 278 8.26 -7.74 4.39
C ARG A 278 8.60 -9.06 5.08
N SER A 279 7.59 -9.79 5.57
CA SER A 279 7.76 -11.11 6.18
C SER A 279 8.32 -12.14 5.20
N ALA A 280 7.85 -12.17 3.95
CA ALA A 280 8.37 -13.08 2.92
C ALA A 280 9.82 -12.76 2.53
N VAL A 281 10.17 -11.48 2.43
CA VAL A 281 11.55 -11.03 2.15
C VAL A 281 12.48 -11.40 3.30
N VAL A 282 12.10 -11.08 4.54
CA VAL A 282 12.88 -11.42 5.74
C VAL A 282 13.03 -12.93 5.90
N GLY A 283 11.95 -13.69 5.72
CA GLY A 283 11.95 -15.15 5.81
C GLY A 283 12.77 -15.84 4.71
N THR A 284 13.23 -15.10 3.71
CA THR A 284 14.10 -15.59 2.64
C THR A 284 15.37 -14.75 2.48
N ALA A 285 15.73 -13.97 3.51
CA ALA A 285 16.86 -13.04 3.44
C ALA A 285 18.16 -13.80 3.09
N GLY A 286 18.91 -13.26 2.13
CA GLY A 286 20.14 -13.90 1.63
C GLY A 286 19.97 -15.18 0.80
N VAL A 287 18.75 -15.72 0.68
CA VAL A 287 18.48 -16.91 -0.14
C VAL A 287 18.44 -16.53 -1.63
N VAL A 288 19.24 -17.22 -2.43
CA VAL A 288 19.38 -17.01 -3.88
C VAL A 288 19.42 -18.34 -4.63
N LEU A 289 18.92 -18.34 -5.85
CA LEU A 289 19.02 -19.45 -6.79
C LEU A 289 20.46 -19.55 -7.32
N ARG A 290 21.09 -20.73 -7.25
CA ARG A 290 22.45 -20.96 -7.76
C ARG A 290 22.47 -21.97 -8.91
N ASP A 291 23.18 -21.62 -9.97
CA ASP A 291 23.42 -22.51 -11.10
C ASP A 291 24.35 -23.68 -10.71
N ALA A 292 24.59 -24.60 -11.64
CA ALA A 292 25.46 -25.75 -11.41
C ALA A 292 26.92 -25.37 -11.09
N SER A 293 27.35 -24.15 -11.44
CA SER A 293 28.67 -23.60 -11.10
C SER A 293 28.70 -22.88 -9.74
N GLY A 294 27.59 -22.85 -9.01
CA GLY A 294 27.47 -22.18 -7.72
C GLY A 294 27.27 -20.67 -7.80
N ARG A 295 27.18 -20.08 -9.00
CA ARG A 295 26.94 -18.65 -9.20
C ARG A 295 25.45 -18.33 -9.16
N PRO A 296 25.02 -17.08 -8.87
CA PRO A 296 23.63 -16.69 -9.00
C PRO A 296 23.07 -17.06 -10.38
N ALA A 297 21.93 -17.74 -10.38
CA ALA A 297 21.26 -18.19 -11.60
C ALA A 297 20.57 -17.02 -12.32
N ASP A 298 20.32 -17.19 -13.62
CA ASP A 298 19.44 -16.30 -14.38
C ASP A 298 17.98 -16.50 -13.94
N ALA A 299 17.49 -15.60 -13.08
CA ALA A 299 16.19 -15.73 -12.44
C ALA A 299 15.17 -14.73 -13.03
N TYR A 300 14.46 -15.13 -14.07
CA TYR A 300 13.40 -14.32 -14.69
C TYR A 300 12.02 -14.68 -14.12
N PHE A 301 11.07 -13.75 -14.17
CA PHE A 301 9.67 -13.98 -13.78
C PHE A 301 8.71 -13.20 -14.67
N HIS A 302 7.46 -13.62 -14.74
CA HIS A 302 6.44 -12.99 -15.56
C HIS A 302 5.03 -13.27 -15.02
N ALA A 303 4.04 -12.48 -15.45
CA ALA A 303 2.67 -12.56 -14.93
C ALA A 303 1.98 -13.90 -15.22
N ALA A 304 1.96 -14.35 -16.49
CA ALA A 304 1.28 -15.60 -16.86
C ALA A 304 1.98 -16.31 -18.04
N CYS A 305 2.23 -17.62 -17.93
CA CYS A 305 2.97 -18.35 -18.97
C CYS A 305 2.09 -18.85 -20.13
N GLY A 306 0.77 -18.98 -19.92
CA GLY A 306 -0.15 -19.51 -20.95
C GLY A 306 -0.08 -21.03 -21.12
N GLY A 307 0.26 -21.76 -20.05
CA GLY A 307 0.30 -23.23 -19.98
C GLY A 307 1.68 -23.86 -20.16
N PHE A 308 2.67 -23.04 -20.55
CA PHE A 308 4.06 -23.47 -20.71
C PHE A 308 4.97 -22.25 -20.56
N THR A 309 6.03 -22.35 -19.75
CA THR A 309 7.07 -21.32 -19.72
C THR A 309 7.85 -21.29 -21.05
N ALA A 310 8.47 -20.16 -21.36
CA ALA A 310 9.24 -19.97 -22.57
C ALA A 310 10.57 -20.73 -22.49
N ASN A 311 11.11 -21.07 -23.65
CA ASN A 311 12.48 -21.53 -23.77
C ASN A 311 13.38 -20.32 -24.08
N PHE A 312 14.46 -20.14 -23.31
CA PHE A 312 15.38 -19.00 -23.47
C PHE A 312 15.91 -18.89 -24.91
N SER A 313 16.34 -20.02 -25.47
CA SER A 313 16.99 -20.05 -26.78
C SER A 313 16.04 -19.65 -27.89
N SER A 314 14.80 -20.13 -27.86
CA SER A 314 13.77 -19.73 -28.84
C SER A 314 13.21 -18.34 -28.56
N LEU A 315 13.25 -17.83 -27.33
CA LEU A 315 12.76 -16.47 -27.05
C LEU A 315 13.79 -15.40 -27.43
N TRP A 316 15.09 -15.62 -27.21
CA TRP A 316 16.14 -14.61 -27.41
C TRP A 316 17.17 -14.93 -28.49
N GLY A 317 17.12 -16.13 -29.09
CA GLY A 317 17.93 -16.46 -30.25
C GLY A 317 19.40 -16.71 -29.90
N LYS A 318 19.68 -17.05 -28.64
CA LYS A 318 21.02 -17.31 -28.11
C LYS A 318 20.97 -18.52 -27.19
N PRO A 319 22.04 -19.33 -27.07
CA PRO A 319 22.09 -20.41 -26.10
C PRO A 319 21.80 -19.88 -24.69
N GLY A 320 20.92 -20.58 -23.97
CA GLY A 320 20.55 -20.28 -22.60
C GLY A 320 20.91 -21.40 -21.63
N PRO A 321 20.86 -21.14 -20.32
CA PRO A 321 21.06 -22.18 -19.32
C PRO A 321 19.95 -23.25 -19.40
N SER A 322 20.32 -24.50 -19.08
CA SER A 322 19.40 -25.65 -19.17
C SER A 322 18.16 -25.54 -18.28
N TYR A 323 18.26 -24.81 -17.17
CA TYR A 323 17.16 -24.55 -16.25
C TYR A 323 16.15 -23.50 -16.75
N LEU A 324 16.46 -22.74 -17.81
CA LEU A 324 15.51 -21.83 -18.49
C LEU A 324 14.97 -22.45 -19.78
N ARG A 325 14.70 -23.75 -19.71
CA ARG A 325 13.91 -24.47 -20.71
C ARG A 325 12.41 -24.28 -20.44
N GLY A 326 11.59 -24.45 -21.47
CA GLY A 326 10.14 -24.45 -21.29
C GLY A 326 9.71 -25.60 -20.39
N VAL A 327 8.90 -25.28 -19.39
CA VAL A 327 8.28 -26.21 -18.42
C VAL A 327 6.76 -26.08 -18.57
N ARG A 328 6.07 -27.22 -18.55
CA ARG A 328 4.61 -27.29 -18.56
C ARG A 328 4.06 -26.78 -17.23
N ASP A 329 3.14 -25.82 -17.29
CA ASP A 329 2.51 -25.22 -16.11
C ASP A 329 0.98 -25.35 -16.22
N ASP A 330 0.44 -26.34 -15.52
CA ASP A 330 -1.01 -26.56 -15.47
C ASP A 330 -1.71 -25.66 -14.44
N TYR A 331 -0.95 -24.92 -13.63
CA TYR A 331 -1.46 -24.12 -12.51
C TYR A 331 -1.98 -22.76 -12.98
N CYS A 332 -1.36 -22.14 -14.00
CA CYS A 332 -1.81 -20.83 -14.49
C CYS A 332 -3.12 -20.86 -15.30
N ARG A 333 -3.68 -22.04 -15.59
CA ARG A 333 -4.81 -22.23 -16.52
C ARG A 333 -6.10 -21.53 -16.09
N THR A 334 -6.32 -21.42 -14.79
CA THR A 334 -7.54 -20.84 -14.21
C THR A 334 -7.38 -19.36 -13.88
N MET A 335 -6.22 -18.77 -14.18
CA MET A 335 -5.85 -17.42 -13.75
C MET A 335 -6.00 -16.39 -14.88
N PRO A 336 -6.14 -15.09 -14.56
CA PRO A 336 -6.27 -14.04 -15.56
C PRO A 336 -5.13 -14.03 -16.59
N ASN A 337 -5.44 -13.63 -17.82
CA ASN A 337 -4.49 -13.62 -18.95
C ASN A 337 -3.98 -15.01 -19.39
N PHE A 338 -4.57 -16.11 -18.90
CA PHE A 338 -4.29 -17.43 -19.47
C PHE A 338 -4.64 -17.46 -20.96
N GLU A 339 -5.77 -16.88 -21.36
CA GLU A 339 -6.17 -16.69 -22.74
C GLU A 339 -6.56 -15.22 -22.98
N TRP A 340 -6.35 -14.76 -24.21
CA TRP A 340 -6.75 -13.43 -24.65
C TRP A 340 -6.99 -13.41 -26.15
N THR A 341 -7.82 -12.45 -26.58
CA THR A 341 -8.05 -12.17 -28.00
C THR A 341 -8.08 -10.67 -28.17
N ASP A 342 -7.32 -10.19 -29.15
CA ASP A 342 -7.24 -8.78 -29.50
C ASP A 342 -7.30 -8.61 -31.01
N GLU A 343 -7.85 -7.49 -31.45
CA GLU A 343 -7.99 -7.14 -32.85
C GLU A 343 -7.17 -5.88 -33.15
N ILE A 344 -6.35 -5.94 -34.20
CA ILE A 344 -5.53 -4.81 -34.65
C ILE A 344 -5.90 -4.49 -36.10
N ALA A 345 -6.30 -3.25 -36.36
CA ALA A 345 -6.53 -2.80 -37.74
C ALA A 345 -5.24 -2.91 -38.55
N ALA A 346 -5.31 -3.41 -39.78
CA ALA A 346 -4.15 -3.65 -40.65
C ALA A 346 -3.33 -2.38 -40.88
N ALA A 347 -3.99 -1.22 -41.03
CA ALA A 347 -3.32 0.07 -41.17
C ALA A 347 -2.57 0.50 -39.89
N GLN A 348 -3.14 0.23 -38.70
CA GLN A 348 -2.46 0.50 -37.43
C GLN A 348 -1.26 -0.43 -37.24
N LEU A 349 -1.41 -1.71 -37.60
CA LEU A 349 -0.30 -2.66 -37.54
C LEU A 349 0.82 -2.29 -38.51
N ALA A 350 0.49 -1.90 -39.75
CA ALA A 350 1.46 -1.41 -40.73
C ALA A 350 2.26 -0.22 -40.18
N LYS A 351 1.57 0.78 -39.61
CA LYS A 351 2.21 1.95 -38.99
C LYS A 351 3.10 1.58 -37.80
N ALA A 352 2.66 0.63 -36.97
CA ALA A 352 3.46 0.15 -35.84
C ALA A 352 4.75 -0.53 -36.29
N LEU A 353 4.68 -1.39 -37.32
CA LEU A 353 5.82 -2.11 -37.86
C LEU A 353 6.78 -1.19 -38.63
N ALA A 354 6.26 -0.16 -39.30
CA ALA A 354 7.09 0.85 -39.99
C ALA A 354 8.00 1.66 -39.05
N ALA A 355 7.73 1.65 -37.73
CA ALA A 355 8.59 2.31 -36.74
C ALA A 355 9.92 1.55 -36.49
N ASP A 356 10.06 0.32 -36.99
CA ASP A 356 11.26 -0.50 -36.84
C ASP A 356 11.70 -1.03 -38.23
N PRO A 357 12.91 -0.66 -38.71
CA PRO A 357 13.37 -1.05 -40.05
C PRO A 357 13.40 -2.56 -40.31
N LEU A 358 13.58 -3.38 -39.28
CA LEU A 358 13.62 -4.84 -39.42
C LEU A 358 12.22 -5.43 -39.65
N SER A 359 11.18 -4.72 -39.24
CA SER A 359 9.79 -5.15 -39.37
C SER A 359 8.96 -4.38 -40.40
N ASP A 360 9.52 -3.31 -40.99
CA ASP A 360 8.85 -2.48 -41.98
C ASP A 360 8.52 -3.28 -43.26
N GLY A 361 7.27 -3.71 -43.33
CA GLY A 361 6.66 -4.40 -44.47
C GLY A 361 6.03 -3.47 -45.51
N GLY A 362 6.15 -2.15 -45.36
CA GLY A 362 5.48 -1.16 -46.21
C GLY A 362 4.13 -0.69 -45.69
N GLY A 363 3.48 0.21 -46.44
CA GLY A 363 2.24 0.88 -46.03
C GLY A 363 1.03 -0.05 -45.96
N ARG A 364 1.11 -1.20 -46.62
CA ARG A 364 0.08 -2.23 -46.65
C ARG A 364 0.65 -3.59 -46.23
N ILE A 365 0.02 -4.18 -45.22
CA ILE A 365 0.29 -5.55 -44.75
C ILE A 365 -0.84 -6.46 -45.22
N ASN A 366 -0.51 -7.48 -46.01
CA ASN A 366 -1.47 -8.44 -46.56
C ASN A 366 -1.74 -9.58 -45.62
N ASP A 367 -0.68 -10.09 -44.98
CA ASP A 367 -0.77 -11.17 -44.02
C ASP A 367 0.34 -11.12 -42.96
N ILE A 368 0.11 -11.81 -41.84
CA ILE A 368 1.11 -12.10 -40.81
C ILE A 368 1.08 -13.60 -40.57
N VAL A 369 2.19 -14.28 -40.83
CA VAL A 369 2.28 -15.73 -40.74
C VAL A 369 3.30 -16.14 -39.69
N VAL A 370 2.88 -16.95 -38.71
CA VAL A 370 3.84 -17.60 -37.79
C VAL A 370 4.47 -18.78 -38.53
N THR A 371 5.69 -18.59 -39.05
CA THR A 371 6.39 -19.59 -39.88
C THR A 371 7.09 -20.65 -39.05
N LYS A 372 7.45 -20.35 -37.80
CA LYS A 372 8.05 -21.31 -36.88
C LYS A 372 7.50 -21.13 -35.47
N ARG A 373 7.14 -22.24 -34.83
CA ARG A 373 6.81 -22.29 -33.41
C ARG A 373 7.84 -23.13 -32.67
N ASP A 374 8.12 -22.75 -31.43
CA ASP A 374 8.90 -23.59 -30.54
C ASP A 374 8.03 -24.68 -29.89
N VAL A 375 8.68 -25.59 -29.16
CA VAL A 375 8.03 -26.68 -28.41
C VAL A 375 7.06 -26.18 -27.33
N THR A 376 7.18 -24.91 -26.94
CA THR A 376 6.30 -24.24 -25.98
C THR A 376 5.15 -23.51 -26.68
N GLY A 377 4.96 -23.72 -27.99
CA GLY A 377 3.93 -23.13 -28.86
C GLY A 377 4.06 -21.62 -29.12
N ARG A 378 5.15 -20.99 -28.68
CA ARG A 378 5.41 -19.57 -28.96
C ARG A 378 5.83 -19.38 -30.40
N ALA A 379 5.44 -18.26 -30.98
CA ALA A 379 5.95 -17.83 -32.27
C ALA A 379 7.46 -17.56 -32.14
N GLU A 380 8.26 -18.40 -32.78
CA GLU A 380 9.70 -18.22 -32.84
C GLU A 380 10.06 -17.28 -33.98
N ILE A 381 9.50 -17.53 -35.17
CA ILE A 381 9.68 -16.69 -36.37
C ILE A 381 8.31 -16.30 -36.94
N ILE A 382 8.19 -15.03 -37.29
CA ILE A 382 7.01 -14.43 -37.91
C ILE A 382 7.43 -13.82 -39.25
N SER A 383 6.66 -14.13 -40.29
CA SER A 383 6.76 -13.50 -41.60
C SER A 383 5.68 -12.43 -41.73
N ILE A 384 6.11 -11.22 -42.03
CA ILE A 384 5.24 -10.08 -42.32
C ILE A 384 5.15 -9.99 -43.84
N GLU A 385 3.99 -10.32 -44.39
CA GLU A 385 3.74 -10.34 -45.83
C GLU A 385 3.11 -9.01 -46.26
N GLY A 386 3.94 -7.98 -46.40
CA GLY A 386 3.53 -6.67 -46.92
C GLY A 386 3.97 -6.42 -48.36
N GLU A 387 4.09 -5.15 -48.73
CA GLU A 387 4.80 -4.72 -49.95
C GLU A 387 6.25 -5.19 -49.93
N ARG A 388 6.84 -5.24 -48.74
CA ARG A 388 8.14 -5.84 -48.47
C ARG A 388 7.94 -7.00 -47.52
N ARG A 389 8.48 -8.16 -47.87
CA ARG A 389 8.51 -9.30 -46.96
C ARG A 389 9.57 -9.06 -45.89
N ARG A 390 9.18 -9.17 -44.62
CA ARG A 390 10.09 -9.14 -43.47
C ARG A 390 9.94 -10.38 -42.63
N GLN A 391 11.04 -10.81 -42.01
CA GLN A 391 11.01 -11.85 -41.00
C GLN A 391 11.59 -11.31 -39.71
N VAL A 392 10.87 -11.52 -38.62
CA VAL A 392 11.26 -11.09 -37.27
C VAL A 392 10.98 -12.20 -36.29
N ARG A 393 11.64 -12.16 -35.13
CA ARG A 393 11.37 -13.13 -34.07
C ARG A 393 10.04 -12.77 -33.39
N GLY A 394 9.30 -13.77 -32.90
CA GLY A 394 7.98 -13.49 -32.33
C GLY A 394 8.01 -12.59 -31.09
N TRP A 395 9.09 -12.67 -30.29
CA TRP A 395 9.29 -11.74 -29.17
C TRP A 395 9.56 -10.30 -29.64
N GLU A 396 10.38 -10.11 -30.67
CA GLU A 396 10.66 -8.79 -31.26
C GLU A 396 9.39 -8.17 -31.85
N PHE A 397 8.60 -8.97 -32.58
CA PHE A 397 7.30 -8.54 -33.10
C PHE A 397 6.40 -8.01 -31.98
N LYS A 398 6.29 -8.75 -30.86
CA LYS A 398 5.52 -8.31 -29.68
C LYS A 398 6.07 -7.01 -29.11
N LEU A 399 7.40 -6.83 -29.05
CA LEU A 399 8.02 -5.59 -28.54
C LEU A 399 7.72 -4.40 -29.44
N ILE A 400 7.83 -4.56 -30.76
CA ILE A 400 7.58 -3.50 -31.75
C ILE A 400 6.12 -3.06 -31.68
N VAL A 401 5.19 -4.01 -31.77
CA VAL A 401 3.75 -3.72 -31.67
C VAL A 401 3.39 -3.13 -30.31
N GLY A 402 3.96 -3.65 -29.22
CA GLY A 402 3.71 -3.16 -27.86
C GLY A 402 4.20 -1.73 -27.62
N ARG A 403 5.34 -1.34 -28.20
CA ARG A 403 5.85 0.05 -28.14
C ARG A 403 4.93 1.03 -28.86
N ALA A 404 4.35 0.64 -29.98
CA ALA A 404 3.52 1.52 -30.79
C ALA A 404 2.03 1.55 -30.36
N LEU A 405 1.47 0.41 -29.98
CA LEU A 405 0.03 0.23 -29.74
C LEU A 405 -0.32 -0.07 -28.27
N GLY A 406 0.69 -0.26 -27.43
CA GLY A 406 0.55 -0.57 -26.01
C GLY A 406 0.69 -2.06 -25.68
N TRP A 407 1.21 -2.32 -24.47
CA TRP A 407 1.62 -3.65 -24.02
C TRP A 407 0.48 -4.66 -23.77
N ASN A 408 -0.77 -4.19 -23.76
CA ASN A 408 -1.95 -5.03 -23.53
C ASN A 408 -2.55 -5.62 -24.81
N VAL A 409 -2.11 -5.18 -26.00
CA VAL A 409 -2.64 -5.64 -27.29
C VAL A 409 -2.04 -7.00 -27.68
N LEU A 410 -0.72 -7.14 -27.59
CA LEU A 410 -0.02 -8.42 -27.71
C LEU A 410 0.67 -8.73 -26.38
N LYS A 411 -0.03 -9.51 -25.55
CA LYS A 411 0.41 -9.76 -24.16
C LYS A 411 1.59 -10.73 -24.08
N SER A 412 1.75 -11.63 -25.06
CA SER A 412 2.85 -12.61 -25.12
C SER A 412 3.23 -12.91 -26.58
N SER A 413 4.30 -13.70 -26.79
CA SER A 413 4.64 -14.29 -28.10
C SER A 413 3.93 -15.62 -28.37
N ARG A 414 3.05 -16.09 -27.48
CA ARG A 414 2.28 -17.33 -27.63
C ARG A 414 0.90 -17.00 -28.19
N PHE A 415 0.82 -16.83 -29.50
CA PHE A 415 -0.43 -16.51 -30.19
C PHE A 415 -0.55 -17.18 -31.57
N SER A 416 -1.79 -17.27 -32.07
CA SER A 416 -2.13 -17.39 -33.47
C SER A 416 -2.66 -16.07 -33.99
N VAL A 417 -2.52 -15.87 -35.29
CA VAL A 417 -3.00 -14.67 -35.98
C VAL A 417 -3.78 -15.10 -37.21
N SER A 418 -4.87 -14.41 -37.48
CA SER A 418 -5.69 -14.60 -38.66
C SER A 418 -6.18 -13.26 -39.18
N ARG A 419 -6.21 -13.07 -40.49
CA ARG A 419 -6.79 -11.87 -41.08
C ARG A 419 -8.32 -11.96 -41.15
N LYS A 420 -9.00 -10.89 -40.76
CA LYS A 420 -10.45 -10.71 -40.90
C LYS A 420 -10.72 -9.34 -41.51
N GLY A 421 -10.97 -9.31 -42.82
CA GLY A 421 -11.19 -8.07 -43.56
C GLY A 421 -9.98 -7.12 -43.48
N SER A 422 -10.19 -5.93 -42.91
CA SER A 422 -9.17 -4.90 -42.70
C SER A 422 -8.45 -5.00 -41.35
N SER A 423 -8.60 -6.11 -40.63
CA SER A 423 -7.99 -6.32 -39.31
C SER A 423 -7.28 -7.66 -39.21
N PHE A 424 -6.36 -7.75 -38.24
CA PHE A 424 -5.74 -8.98 -37.78
C PHE A 424 -6.28 -9.33 -36.39
N ILE A 425 -6.80 -10.54 -36.25
CA ILE A 425 -7.23 -11.10 -34.97
C ILE A 425 -6.08 -11.93 -34.42
N PHE A 426 -5.62 -11.55 -33.24
CA PHE A 426 -4.64 -12.29 -32.46
C PHE A 426 -5.35 -13.05 -31.36
N ARG A 427 -5.15 -14.37 -31.29
CA ARG A 427 -5.62 -15.21 -30.19
C ARG A 427 -4.40 -15.77 -29.49
N GLY A 428 -4.22 -15.44 -28.23
CA GLY A 428 -3.01 -15.83 -27.52
C GLY A 428 -3.26 -16.26 -26.09
N SER A 429 -2.16 -16.64 -25.46
CA SER A 429 -2.14 -17.12 -24.07
C SER A 429 -0.96 -16.56 -23.31
N GLY A 430 -1.14 -16.31 -22.01
CA GLY A 430 -0.13 -15.74 -21.14
C GLY A 430 0.08 -14.22 -21.28
N PHE A 431 0.87 -13.67 -20.38
CA PHE A 431 1.26 -12.26 -20.29
C PHE A 431 2.73 -12.19 -19.85
N GLY A 432 3.56 -11.57 -20.70
CA GLY A 432 4.98 -11.36 -20.46
C GLY A 432 5.88 -12.23 -21.35
N HIS A 433 7.17 -12.29 -21.02
CA HIS A 433 8.15 -13.05 -21.80
C HIS A 433 8.00 -14.57 -21.62
N GLY A 434 7.46 -15.02 -20.48
CA GLY A 434 7.22 -16.45 -20.23
C GLY A 434 8.38 -17.20 -19.60
N LEU A 435 9.55 -16.57 -19.40
CA LEU A 435 10.75 -17.23 -18.85
C LEU A 435 10.69 -17.31 -17.32
N GLY A 436 11.17 -18.43 -16.77
CA GLY A 436 11.28 -18.67 -15.33
C GLY A 436 9.93 -18.69 -14.62
N LEU A 437 9.87 -18.06 -13.44
CA LEU A 437 8.72 -18.08 -12.53
C LEU A 437 7.47 -17.47 -13.18
N CYS A 438 6.39 -18.25 -13.29
CA CYS A 438 5.05 -17.76 -13.63
C CYS A 438 4.34 -17.35 -12.34
N GLN A 439 4.01 -16.07 -12.18
CA GLN A 439 3.40 -15.55 -10.95
C GLN A 439 2.02 -16.17 -10.69
N ASN A 440 1.16 -16.21 -11.72
CA ASN A 440 -0.14 -16.88 -11.63
C ASN A 440 -0.03 -18.36 -11.28
N GLY A 441 0.97 -19.06 -11.83
CA GLY A 441 1.17 -20.47 -11.56
C GLY A 441 1.72 -20.70 -10.15
N ALA A 442 2.66 -19.87 -9.69
CA ALA A 442 3.20 -19.88 -8.33
C ALA A 442 2.10 -19.63 -7.29
N HIS A 443 1.20 -18.66 -7.51
CA HIS A 443 0.02 -18.44 -6.68
C HIS A 443 -0.81 -19.72 -6.52
N VAL A 444 -1.19 -20.35 -7.64
CA VAL A 444 -2.04 -21.55 -7.60
C VAL A 444 -1.31 -22.76 -7.00
N MET A 445 0.00 -22.89 -7.20
CA MET A 445 0.82 -23.91 -6.53
C MET A 445 0.81 -23.70 -5.01
N ALA A 446 1.12 -22.49 -4.54
CA ALA A 446 1.13 -22.14 -3.12
C ALA A 446 -0.24 -22.37 -2.47
N ARG A 447 -1.31 -21.93 -3.14
CA ARG A 447 -2.69 -22.15 -2.71
C ARG A 447 -3.10 -23.62 -2.62
N ARG A 448 -2.44 -24.49 -3.38
CA ARG A 448 -2.60 -25.96 -3.33
C ARG A 448 -1.67 -26.62 -2.30
N GLY A 449 -0.96 -25.83 -1.50
CA GLY A 449 -0.09 -26.29 -0.44
C GLY A 449 1.36 -26.52 -0.86
N SER A 450 1.76 -26.17 -2.09
CA SER A 450 3.17 -26.29 -2.49
C SER A 450 4.05 -25.32 -1.72
N THR A 451 5.23 -25.79 -1.29
CA THR A 451 6.21 -24.96 -0.62
C THR A 451 6.95 -24.04 -1.61
N CYS A 452 7.60 -22.99 -1.11
CA CYS A 452 8.47 -22.13 -1.89
C CYS A 452 9.53 -22.93 -2.68
N GLU A 453 10.10 -23.98 -2.06
CA GLU A 453 11.10 -24.84 -2.68
C GLU A 453 10.52 -25.63 -3.86
N GLU A 454 9.34 -26.21 -3.69
CA GLU A 454 8.64 -26.94 -4.76
C GLU A 454 8.27 -26.01 -5.93
N ILE A 455 7.82 -24.80 -5.63
CA ILE A 455 7.54 -23.76 -6.63
C ILE A 455 8.81 -23.43 -7.42
N LEU A 456 9.92 -23.13 -6.73
CA LEU A 456 11.18 -22.78 -7.39
C LEU A 456 11.76 -23.95 -8.19
N ASN A 457 11.69 -25.18 -7.67
CA ASN A 457 12.13 -26.38 -8.38
C ASN A 457 11.31 -26.66 -9.65
N HIS A 458 10.02 -26.33 -9.64
CA HIS A 458 9.17 -26.44 -10.82
C HIS A 458 9.62 -25.46 -11.93
N TYR A 459 9.83 -24.18 -11.59
CA TYR A 459 10.16 -23.15 -12.58
C TYR A 459 11.64 -23.05 -12.96
N PHE A 460 12.54 -23.54 -12.12
CA PHE A 460 13.99 -23.54 -12.33
C PHE A 460 14.59 -24.94 -12.09
N PRO A 461 14.22 -25.94 -12.91
CA PRO A 461 14.64 -27.31 -12.68
C PRO A 461 16.16 -27.46 -12.74
N GLY A 462 16.75 -28.05 -11.69
CA GLY A 462 18.20 -28.28 -11.58
C GLY A 462 19.00 -27.11 -11.02
N VAL A 463 18.34 -26.01 -10.62
CA VAL A 463 18.95 -24.92 -9.85
C VAL A 463 18.95 -25.31 -8.38
N ARG A 464 20.06 -25.05 -7.68
CA ARG A 464 20.19 -25.36 -6.25
C ARG A 464 19.70 -24.19 -5.43
N LEU A 465 18.89 -24.48 -4.41
CA LEU A 465 18.63 -23.57 -3.31
C LEU A 465 19.69 -23.83 -2.22
N PRO A 466 20.41 -22.82 -1.71
CA PRO A 466 21.24 -23.00 -0.53
C PRO A 466 20.36 -23.44 0.64
N GLU A 467 20.90 -24.30 1.51
CA GLU A 467 20.19 -25.06 2.57
C GLU A 467 19.46 -24.19 3.64
N SER A 468 19.51 -22.87 3.54
CA SER A 468 19.04 -21.94 4.57
C SER A 468 17.53 -21.71 4.64
N ILE A 469 16.70 -22.55 4.01
CA ILE A 469 15.26 -22.57 4.31
C ILE A 469 14.98 -23.47 5.53
N ASN A 470 15.90 -24.38 5.88
CA ASN A 470 15.78 -25.27 7.04
C ASN A 470 17.15 -25.68 7.65
N ALA A 471 17.86 -24.81 8.38
CA ALA A 471 18.76 -25.21 9.49
C ALA A 471 19.53 -24.03 10.11
N LYS A 472 19.77 -24.17 11.41
CA LYS A 472 20.67 -23.40 12.26
C LYS A 472 22.12 -23.40 11.74
N THR A 473 22.83 -22.30 12.02
CA THR A 473 24.29 -22.16 12.18
C THR A 473 25.19 -23.29 11.67
N GLN A 474 25.95 -23.01 10.61
CA GLN A 474 27.43 -23.17 10.57
C GLN A 474 27.97 -22.51 9.29
N GLY A 475 29.22 -22.06 9.33
CA GLY A 475 29.70 -20.93 8.55
C GLY A 475 30.66 -21.23 7.39
N ARG A 476 31.02 -20.11 6.75
CA ARG A 476 32.27 -19.79 6.01
C ARG A 476 32.51 -20.51 4.67
N GLU A 477 32.70 -19.74 3.59
CA GLU A 477 34.03 -19.33 3.11
C GLU A 477 33.95 -18.28 1.99
N ASP A 478 35.01 -17.49 1.91
CA ASP A 478 35.21 -16.25 1.16
C ASP A 478 35.51 -16.49 -0.34
N ALA A 479 35.15 -15.56 -1.23
CA ALA A 479 35.82 -15.40 -2.52
C ALA A 479 35.64 -13.97 -3.07
N GLU A 480 36.77 -13.45 -3.55
CA GLU A 480 37.13 -12.06 -3.77
C GLU A 480 36.44 -11.41 -4.98
N ALA A 481 36.37 -10.08 -4.91
CA ALA A 481 35.97 -9.21 -5.99
C ALA A 481 37.17 -8.94 -6.90
N ASP A 482 37.01 -9.16 -8.21
CA ASP A 482 37.92 -8.59 -9.22
C ASP A 482 37.15 -7.99 -10.38
N GLY A 483 37.65 -6.84 -10.81
CA GLY A 483 36.94 -5.81 -11.57
C GLY A 483 36.80 -6.05 -13.06
N PHE A 484 35.99 -5.20 -13.68
CA PHE A 484 35.99 -5.02 -15.13
C PHE A 484 36.02 -3.54 -15.51
N SER A 485 37.05 -3.25 -16.30
CA SER A 485 37.41 -1.97 -16.90
C SER A 485 36.45 -1.52 -18.00
N SER A 486 36.35 -0.21 -18.11
CA SER A 486 35.70 0.65 -19.10
C SER A 486 35.90 0.33 -20.58
N ILE A 487 34.87 0.56 -21.40
CA ILE A 487 34.92 0.80 -22.87
C ILE A 487 33.96 1.97 -23.21
N PRO A 488 34.29 2.89 -24.16
CA PRO A 488 33.71 4.23 -24.23
C PRO A 488 32.43 4.42 -25.09
N ILE A 489 31.89 5.63 -24.93
CA ILE A 489 30.59 6.21 -25.30
C ILE A 489 30.37 6.40 -26.81
N ALA A 490 29.10 6.26 -27.26
CA ALA A 490 28.56 7.06 -28.37
C ALA A 490 27.12 7.51 -28.07
N SER A 491 26.92 8.83 -28.20
CA SER A 491 25.77 9.63 -27.80
C SER A 491 24.57 9.50 -28.75
N LEU A 492 23.34 9.56 -28.23
CA LEU A 492 22.12 9.82 -29.02
C LEU A 492 21.25 10.91 -28.39
N ARG A 493 20.88 11.87 -29.25
CA ARG A 493 20.12 13.10 -28.95
C ARG A 493 18.66 12.80 -28.62
N LEU A 494 18.12 13.55 -27.65
CA LEU A 494 16.68 13.64 -27.36
C LEU A 494 15.96 14.43 -28.47
N CYS A 495 14.94 13.83 -29.10
CA CYS A 495 13.93 14.55 -29.85
C CYS A 495 12.75 14.90 -28.93
N ALA A 496 12.40 16.18 -28.88
CA ALA A 496 11.21 16.68 -28.21
C ALA A 496 9.95 16.32 -29.03
N PHE A 497 8.94 15.73 -28.39
CA PHE A 497 7.61 15.60 -28.97
C PHE A 497 6.79 16.86 -28.69
N ALA A 498 6.19 17.43 -29.73
CA ALA A 498 5.31 18.58 -29.65
C ALA A 498 3.99 18.20 -28.94
N LEU A 499 3.67 18.91 -27.86
CA LEU A 499 2.41 18.79 -27.14
C LEU A 499 1.31 19.53 -27.91
N SER A 500 0.20 18.86 -28.21
CA SER A 500 -1.01 19.52 -28.70
C SER A 500 -1.59 20.42 -27.61
N SER A 501 -2.03 21.63 -27.97
CA SER A 501 -2.61 22.58 -27.02
C SER A 501 -3.87 22.01 -26.35
N PRO A 502 -3.98 22.06 -25.00
CA PRO A 502 -5.16 21.59 -24.29
C PRO A 502 -6.39 22.45 -24.63
N GLN A 503 -7.53 21.79 -24.80
CA GLN A 503 -8.85 22.44 -24.90
C GLN A 503 -9.46 22.60 -23.52
N THR A 504 -10.31 23.62 -23.35
CA THR A 504 -11.00 23.89 -22.08
C THR A 504 -12.50 23.93 -22.30
N LEU A 505 -13.26 23.27 -21.43
CA LEU A 505 -14.70 23.36 -21.31
C LEU A 505 -15.04 23.80 -19.88
N SER A 506 -15.83 24.85 -19.74
CA SER A 506 -16.22 25.38 -18.43
C SER A 506 -17.72 25.28 -18.23
N SER A 507 -18.13 25.02 -17.00
CA SER A 507 -19.47 25.27 -16.47
C SER A 507 -19.40 26.34 -15.39
N GLU A 508 -20.51 26.59 -14.68
CA GLU A 508 -20.56 27.53 -13.56
C GLU A 508 -19.58 27.12 -12.44
N HIS A 509 -19.42 25.81 -12.18
CA HIS A 509 -18.66 25.30 -11.05
C HIS A 509 -17.40 24.49 -11.41
N PHE A 510 -17.17 24.20 -12.69
CA PHE A 510 -16.04 23.38 -13.14
C PHE A 510 -15.34 23.98 -14.34
N ARG A 511 -14.01 23.88 -14.37
CA ARG A 511 -13.18 24.16 -15.54
C ARG A 511 -12.44 22.89 -15.93
N VAL A 512 -12.81 22.28 -17.05
CA VAL A 512 -12.25 21.00 -17.51
C VAL A 512 -11.26 21.22 -18.64
N SER A 513 -9.99 20.87 -18.42
CA SER A 513 -8.94 20.86 -19.43
C SER A 513 -8.74 19.45 -19.98
N TYR A 514 -8.70 19.29 -21.30
CA TYR A 514 -8.61 17.98 -21.97
C TYR A 514 -7.85 18.07 -23.30
N ALA A 515 -7.26 16.95 -23.74
CA ALA A 515 -6.59 16.89 -25.03
C ALA A 515 -7.58 16.98 -26.20
N SER A 516 -7.17 17.65 -27.29
CA SER A 516 -8.02 17.93 -28.46
C SER A 516 -8.69 16.71 -29.12
N GLN A 517 -8.11 15.53 -28.95
CA GLN A 517 -8.65 14.25 -29.43
C GLN A 517 -9.71 13.61 -28.52
N THR A 518 -9.94 14.14 -27.32
CA THR A 518 -10.99 13.62 -26.42
C THR A 518 -12.34 14.10 -26.96
N PRO A 519 -13.31 13.21 -27.24
CA PRO A 519 -14.58 13.63 -27.79
C PRO A 519 -15.28 14.61 -26.84
N ARG A 520 -15.59 15.83 -27.32
CA ARG A 520 -16.20 16.89 -26.52
C ARG A 520 -17.48 16.43 -25.82
N SER A 521 -18.30 15.60 -26.48
CA SER A 521 -19.53 15.04 -25.90
C SER A 521 -19.29 14.16 -24.66
N GLU A 522 -18.13 13.49 -24.56
CA GLU A 522 -17.73 12.74 -23.37
C GLU A 522 -17.33 13.66 -22.23
N VAL A 523 -16.64 14.75 -22.55
CA VAL A 523 -16.28 15.79 -21.57
C VAL A 523 -17.52 16.49 -21.04
N GLU A 524 -18.49 16.82 -21.91
CA GLU A 524 -19.79 17.38 -21.52
C GLU A 524 -20.57 16.43 -20.60
N ALA A 525 -20.51 15.12 -20.85
CA ALA A 525 -21.12 14.12 -19.95
C ALA A 525 -20.43 14.04 -18.58
N ALA A 526 -19.09 14.15 -18.55
CA ALA A 526 -18.32 14.22 -17.30
C ALA A 526 -18.67 15.50 -16.51
N VAL A 527 -18.76 16.65 -17.18
CA VAL A 527 -19.21 17.92 -16.56
C VAL A 527 -20.61 17.80 -16.00
N ARG A 528 -21.57 17.22 -16.73
CA ARG A 528 -22.93 16.98 -16.20
C ARG A 528 -22.92 16.08 -14.96
N THR A 529 -22.02 15.09 -14.92
CA THR A 529 -21.86 14.21 -13.75
C THR A 529 -21.30 14.97 -12.54
N LEU A 530 -20.34 15.86 -12.76
CA LEU A 530 -19.75 16.71 -11.72
C LEU A 530 -20.75 17.74 -11.18
N GLU A 531 -21.54 18.38 -12.04
CA GLU A 531 -22.63 19.28 -11.63
C GLU A 531 -23.72 18.55 -10.84
N ALA A 532 -24.08 17.33 -11.26
CA ALA A 532 -24.98 16.49 -10.48
C ALA A 532 -24.40 16.12 -9.11
N ALA A 533 -23.09 15.78 -9.04
CA ALA A 533 -22.41 15.48 -7.79
C ALA A 533 -22.39 16.70 -6.84
N ARG A 534 -22.22 17.91 -7.39
CA ARG A 534 -22.34 19.17 -6.64
C ARG A 534 -23.73 19.37 -6.07
N LEU A 535 -24.77 19.23 -6.89
CA LEU A 535 -26.16 19.36 -6.43
C LEU A 535 -26.49 18.36 -5.32
N ASP A 536 -26.04 17.12 -5.48
CA ASP A 536 -26.19 16.09 -4.45
C ASP A 536 -25.49 16.51 -3.15
N MET A 537 -24.22 16.95 -3.19
CA MET A 537 -23.53 17.43 -1.99
C MET A 537 -24.22 18.66 -1.40
N PHE A 538 -24.66 19.62 -2.21
CA PHE A 538 -25.39 20.79 -1.73
C PHE A 538 -26.65 20.39 -0.96
N ALA A 539 -27.40 19.39 -1.44
CA ALA A 539 -28.55 18.86 -0.71
C ALA A 539 -28.18 18.22 0.64
N HIS A 540 -27.00 17.61 0.75
CA HIS A 540 -26.50 17.03 2.01
C HIS A 540 -25.98 18.09 2.99
N PHE A 541 -25.34 19.15 2.51
CA PHE A 541 -24.72 20.20 3.34
C PHE A 541 -25.63 21.41 3.62
N GLY A 542 -26.64 21.64 2.79
CA GLY A 542 -27.59 22.74 2.91
C GLY A 542 -28.27 22.82 4.28
N PRO A 543 -28.82 21.72 4.84
CA PRO A 543 -29.41 21.73 6.17
C PRO A 543 -28.43 22.08 7.31
N ALA A 544 -27.14 21.85 7.09
CA ALA A 544 -26.08 22.17 8.05
C ALA A 544 -25.51 23.59 7.89
N SER A 545 -26.07 24.40 6.96
CA SER A 545 -25.56 25.75 6.62
C SER A 545 -24.07 25.77 6.23
N ILE A 546 -23.56 24.66 5.68
CA ILE A 546 -22.18 24.56 5.21
C ILE A 546 -22.15 25.02 3.75
N SER A 547 -21.44 26.12 3.49
CA SER A 547 -21.24 26.65 2.14
C SER A 547 -20.24 25.80 1.35
N LEU A 548 -20.63 25.45 0.12
CA LEU A 548 -19.75 24.82 -0.85
C LEU A 548 -18.81 25.87 -1.47
N PRO A 549 -17.68 25.46 -2.08
CA PRO A 549 -16.82 26.41 -2.75
C PRO A 549 -17.57 27.14 -3.88
N ASP A 550 -17.54 28.48 -3.84
CA ASP A 550 -18.11 29.36 -4.88
C ASP A 550 -17.17 29.51 -6.08
N THR A 551 -15.91 29.07 -5.95
CA THR A 551 -14.94 29.12 -7.04
C THR A 551 -14.88 27.79 -7.78
N ALA A 552 -14.78 27.86 -9.11
CA ALA A 552 -14.74 26.68 -9.95
C ALA A 552 -13.57 25.73 -9.62
N VAL A 553 -13.86 24.42 -9.65
CA VAL A 553 -12.91 23.32 -9.51
C VAL A 553 -12.24 23.05 -10.86
N ASP A 554 -10.91 22.99 -10.88
CA ASP A 554 -10.13 22.70 -12.09
C ASP A 554 -10.02 21.18 -12.27
N VAL A 555 -10.48 20.65 -13.39
CA VAL A 555 -10.42 19.22 -13.71
C VAL A 555 -9.51 19.01 -14.91
N VAL A 556 -8.48 18.18 -14.77
CA VAL A 556 -7.53 17.86 -15.83
C VAL A 556 -7.77 16.42 -16.27
N ILE A 557 -8.20 16.23 -17.51
CA ILE A 557 -8.35 14.91 -18.14
C ILE A 557 -7.12 14.67 -18.99
N HIS A 558 -6.31 13.71 -18.56
CA HIS A 558 -5.09 13.35 -19.27
C HIS A 558 -5.38 12.55 -20.54
N GLU A 559 -4.59 12.80 -21.58
CA GLU A 559 -4.72 12.18 -22.90
C GLU A 559 -4.48 10.67 -22.86
N THR A 560 -3.45 10.27 -22.10
CA THR A 560 -3.04 8.87 -21.95
C THR A 560 -2.86 8.55 -20.47
N THR A 561 -2.96 7.27 -20.12
CA THR A 561 -2.61 6.80 -18.77
C THR A 561 -1.15 7.14 -18.44
N GLN A 562 -0.26 7.17 -19.42
CA GLN A 562 1.13 7.59 -19.22
C GLN A 562 1.25 9.08 -18.88
N ALA A 563 0.49 9.95 -19.53
CA ALA A 563 0.44 11.37 -19.20
C ALA A 563 -0.07 11.60 -17.77
N PHE A 564 -1.11 10.87 -17.36
CA PHE A 564 -1.61 10.88 -15.98
C PHE A 564 -0.54 10.43 -14.98
N VAL A 565 0.11 9.28 -15.22
CA VAL A 565 1.17 8.74 -14.36
C VAL A 565 2.36 9.71 -14.27
N ALA A 566 2.73 10.34 -15.38
CA ALA A 566 3.82 11.31 -15.43
C ALA A 566 3.49 12.61 -14.69
N ALA A 567 2.25 13.10 -14.78
CA ALA A 567 1.83 14.34 -14.14
C ALA A 567 1.58 14.19 -12.62
N THR A 568 1.05 13.05 -12.19
CA THR A 568 0.64 12.81 -10.80
C THR A 568 1.63 11.98 -9.99
N GLY A 569 2.53 11.23 -10.66
CA GLY A 569 3.38 10.24 -10.02
C GLY A 569 2.64 8.99 -9.53
N LEU A 570 1.33 8.88 -9.79
CA LEU A 570 0.50 7.79 -9.31
C LEU A 570 0.51 6.59 -10.26
N PRO A 571 0.35 5.35 -9.76
CA PRO A 571 0.32 4.17 -10.60
C PRO A 571 -0.84 4.14 -11.61
N TRP A 572 -0.64 3.44 -12.73
CA TRP A 572 -1.60 3.34 -13.85
C TRP A 572 -2.97 2.72 -13.50
N TRP A 573 -3.12 2.12 -12.32
CA TRP A 573 -4.40 1.62 -11.84
C TRP A 573 -5.23 2.68 -11.10
N VAL A 574 -4.62 3.74 -10.57
CA VAL A 574 -5.31 4.83 -9.87
C VAL A 574 -6.18 5.62 -10.85
N ALA A 575 -7.47 5.76 -10.55
CA ALA A 575 -8.46 6.31 -11.49
C ALA A 575 -8.42 7.85 -11.58
N GLY A 576 -8.15 8.50 -10.45
CA GLY A 576 -8.05 9.96 -10.32
C GLY A 576 -7.35 10.33 -9.02
N VAL A 577 -7.08 11.62 -8.85
CA VAL A 577 -6.58 12.20 -7.60
C VAL A 577 -7.04 13.65 -7.47
N THR A 578 -7.34 14.05 -6.24
CA THR A 578 -7.65 15.44 -5.89
C THR A 578 -6.54 16.07 -5.05
N HIS A 579 -6.21 17.32 -5.40
CA HIS A 579 -5.34 18.20 -4.64
C HIS A 579 -5.99 19.59 -4.52
N GLY A 580 -6.61 19.86 -3.38
CA GLY A 580 -7.38 21.07 -3.12
C GLY A 580 -8.54 21.21 -4.08
N ARG A 581 -8.44 22.16 -5.00
CA ARG A 581 -9.47 22.43 -6.02
C ARG A 581 -9.13 21.84 -7.39
N ARG A 582 -8.07 21.04 -7.49
CA ARG A 582 -7.61 20.45 -8.73
C ARG A 582 -7.84 18.95 -8.71
N ILE A 583 -8.61 18.46 -9.66
CA ILE A 583 -8.86 17.03 -9.87
C ILE A 583 -8.08 16.61 -11.12
N GLU A 584 -7.26 15.58 -11.00
CA GLU A 584 -6.55 14.97 -12.14
C GLU A 584 -7.11 13.58 -12.42
N LEU A 585 -7.49 13.33 -13.66
CA LEU A 585 -8.15 12.11 -14.08
C LEU A 585 -7.38 11.40 -15.17
N GLN A 586 -7.41 10.07 -15.11
CA GLN A 586 -7.08 9.25 -16.26
C GLN A 586 -7.99 9.53 -17.47
N PRO A 587 -7.59 9.10 -18.69
CA PRO A 587 -8.42 9.30 -19.87
C PRO A 587 -9.85 8.77 -19.65
N LEU A 588 -10.87 9.56 -20.02
CA LEU A 588 -12.29 9.18 -19.83
C LEU A 588 -12.60 7.82 -20.43
N GLY A 589 -12.00 7.49 -21.58
CA GLY A 589 -12.13 6.19 -22.22
C GLY A 589 -11.63 5.02 -21.37
N VAL A 590 -10.59 5.21 -20.55
CA VAL A 590 -10.09 4.20 -19.60
C VAL A 590 -11.08 4.00 -18.46
N LEU A 591 -11.53 5.10 -17.85
CA LEU A 591 -12.48 5.06 -16.74
C LEU A 591 -13.83 4.46 -17.16
N ARG A 592 -14.30 4.77 -18.37
CA ARG A 592 -15.51 4.22 -18.95
C ARG A 592 -15.39 2.72 -19.25
N ARG A 593 -14.29 2.26 -19.86
CA ARG A 593 -14.04 0.82 -20.10
C ARG A 593 -14.00 0.02 -18.81
N ARG A 594 -13.48 0.62 -17.73
CA ARG A 594 -13.47 0.04 -16.38
C ARG A 594 -14.81 0.14 -15.64
N ARG A 595 -15.80 0.84 -16.20
CA ARG A 595 -17.12 1.11 -15.59
C ARG A 595 -17.04 1.82 -14.23
N ILE A 596 -16.04 2.68 -14.04
CA ILE A 596 -15.81 3.45 -12.80
C ILE A 596 -15.86 4.97 -13.02
N LEU A 597 -16.12 5.45 -14.24
CA LEU A 597 -16.09 6.87 -14.55
C LEU A 597 -16.99 7.72 -13.63
N THR A 598 -18.26 7.33 -13.48
CA THR A 598 -19.20 8.08 -12.64
C THR A 598 -18.83 8.05 -11.17
N SER A 599 -18.41 6.89 -10.63
CA SER A 599 -17.99 6.77 -9.23
C SER A 599 -16.73 7.59 -8.98
N THR A 600 -15.71 7.49 -9.84
CA THR A 600 -14.48 8.29 -9.72
C THR A 600 -14.75 9.79 -9.76
N LEU A 601 -15.56 10.29 -10.70
CA LEU A 601 -15.88 11.73 -10.77
C LEU A 601 -16.56 12.23 -9.49
N ARG A 602 -17.49 11.45 -8.93
CA ARG A 602 -18.18 11.79 -7.68
C ARG A 602 -17.24 11.71 -6.47
N HIS A 603 -16.37 10.70 -6.45
CA HIS A 603 -15.40 10.45 -5.40
C HIS A 603 -14.35 11.57 -5.33
N GLU A 604 -13.72 11.91 -6.45
CA GLU A 604 -12.73 12.99 -6.50
C GLU A 604 -13.36 14.36 -6.19
N TYR A 605 -14.60 14.61 -6.62
CA TYR A 605 -15.31 15.83 -6.25
C TYR A 605 -15.64 15.89 -4.76
N ALA A 606 -16.03 14.77 -4.15
CA ALA A 606 -16.25 14.69 -2.71
C ALA A 606 -14.97 15.03 -1.94
N HIS A 607 -13.81 14.55 -2.39
CA HIS A 607 -12.52 14.96 -1.84
C HIS A 607 -12.29 16.46 -1.96
N ALA A 608 -12.59 17.09 -3.10
CA ALA A 608 -12.39 18.53 -3.28
C ALA A 608 -13.24 19.35 -2.29
N VAL A 609 -14.49 18.91 -2.04
CA VAL A 609 -15.37 19.56 -1.06
C VAL A 609 -14.92 19.30 0.36
N ILE A 610 -14.51 18.07 0.71
CA ILE A 610 -14.02 17.73 2.06
C ILE A 610 -12.74 18.52 2.38
N GLU A 611 -11.83 18.64 1.41
CA GLU A 611 -10.61 19.44 1.58
C GLU A 611 -10.94 20.94 1.70
N PHE A 612 -11.93 21.44 0.96
CA PHE A 612 -12.39 22.84 1.08
C PHE A 612 -13.04 23.12 2.44
N VAL A 613 -14.08 22.36 2.80
CA VAL A 613 -14.82 22.51 4.06
C VAL A 613 -13.92 22.26 5.26
N GLY A 614 -13.06 21.25 5.16
CA GLY A 614 -12.09 20.90 6.19
C GLY A 614 -10.87 21.81 6.25
N GLN A 615 -10.73 22.79 5.34
CA GLN A 615 -9.52 23.62 5.17
C GLN A 615 -8.22 22.78 5.12
N ASN A 616 -8.30 21.62 4.46
CA ASN A 616 -7.24 20.62 4.37
C ASN A 616 -6.78 20.06 5.75
N ARG A 617 -7.63 20.14 6.78
CA ARG A 617 -7.37 19.64 8.15
C ARG A 617 -8.03 18.30 8.44
N ALA A 618 -8.85 17.77 7.53
CA ALA A 618 -9.49 16.48 7.70
C ALA A 618 -8.42 15.36 7.66
N PRO A 619 -8.32 14.49 8.69
CA PRO A 619 -7.44 13.33 8.63
C PRO A 619 -7.79 12.45 7.43
N ARG A 620 -6.79 11.92 6.72
CA ARG A 620 -7.02 11.14 5.48
C ARG A 620 -8.07 10.04 5.62
N TRP A 621 -8.00 9.24 6.70
CA TRP A 621 -8.98 8.17 6.92
C TRP A 621 -10.43 8.68 6.98
N LEU A 622 -10.65 9.86 7.56
CA LEU A 622 -11.95 10.49 7.66
C LEU A 622 -12.36 11.07 6.30
N ALA A 623 -11.42 11.70 5.60
CA ALA A 623 -11.66 12.23 4.26
C ALA A 623 -12.04 11.13 3.27
N GLU A 624 -11.35 10.00 3.27
CA GLU A 624 -11.67 8.82 2.45
C GLU A 624 -13.03 8.22 2.81
N GLY A 625 -13.30 8.03 4.11
CA GLY A 625 -14.59 7.49 4.57
C GLY A 625 -15.78 8.39 4.20
N LEU A 626 -15.60 9.71 4.31
CA LEU A 626 -16.59 10.70 3.90
C LEU A 626 -16.74 10.74 2.38
N ALA A 627 -15.65 10.66 1.61
CA ALA A 627 -15.69 10.66 0.15
C ALA A 627 -16.45 9.44 -0.39
N ILE A 628 -16.17 8.25 0.14
CA ILE A 628 -16.92 7.01 -0.17
C ILE A 628 -18.42 7.18 0.13
N SER A 629 -18.74 7.79 1.28
CA SER A 629 -20.13 8.03 1.68
C SER A 629 -20.84 8.98 0.72
N PHE A 630 -20.26 10.16 0.47
CA PHE A 630 -20.84 11.20 -0.40
C PHE A 630 -20.85 10.82 -1.88
N ALA A 631 -19.88 10.02 -2.33
CA ALA A 631 -19.87 9.49 -3.69
C ALA A 631 -20.98 8.45 -3.93
N GLY A 632 -21.61 7.94 -2.86
CA GLY A 632 -22.64 6.90 -2.93
C GLY A 632 -22.06 5.49 -3.06
N GLU A 633 -20.78 5.29 -2.72
CA GLU A 633 -20.07 4.02 -2.84
C GLU A 633 -20.35 3.07 -1.66
N GLY A 634 -21.10 3.50 -0.65
CA GLY A 634 -21.44 2.69 0.53
C GLY A 634 -22.08 1.33 0.20
N ARG A 635 -22.90 1.22 -0.86
CA ARG A 635 -23.48 -0.07 -1.32
C ARG A 635 -22.42 -1.03 -1.88
N LEU A 636 -21.33 -0.52 -2.45
CA LEU A 636 -20.20 -1.34 -2.93
C LEU A 636 -19.39 -1.93 -1.78
N LEU A 637 -19.53 -1.38 -0.57
CA LEU A 637 -18.93 -1.89 0.65
C LEU A 637 -19.87 -2.82 1.45
N GLU A 638 -21.16 -2.87 1.10
CA GLU A 638 -22.10 -3.82 1.73
C GLU A 638 -21.69 -5.28 1.50
N ARG A 639 -20.95 -5.60 0.43
CA ARG A 639 -20.37 -6.94 0.21
C ARG A 639 -19.28 -7.32 1.22
N PHE A 640 -18.65 -6.33 1.85
CA PHE A 640 -17.68 -6.49 2.93
C PHE A 640 -18.31 -6.35 4.31
N ARG A 641 -19.61 -6.03 4.36
CA ARG A 641 -20.40 -6.11 5.58
C ARG A 641 -20.41 -7.58 6.01
N SER A 642 -19.95 -7.87 7.21
CA SER A 642 -19.92 -9.25 7.70
C SER A 642 -21.32 -9.86 7.61
N LYS A 643 -21.44 -11.06 7.03
CA LYS A 643 -22.71 -11.82 6.97
C LYS A 643 -23.21 -12.24 8.34
N THR A 644 -22.35 -12.17 9.35
CA THR A 644 -22.72 -12.36 10.74
C THR A 644 -23.54 -11.14 11.18
N ARG A 645 -24.87 -11.21 11.02
CA ARG A 645 -25.72 -10.53 12.00
C ARG A 645 -25.35 -11.16 13.34
N LEU A 646 -24.90 -10.34 14.29
CA LEU A 646 -24.85 -10.75 15.68
C LEU A 646 -26.27 -11.21 16.05
N SER A 647 -26.46 -12.51 16.12
CA SER A 647 -27.65 -13.11 16.72
C SER A 647 -27.58 -12.77 18.20
N TYR A 648 -28.41 -11.82 18.61
CA TYR A 648 -28.72 -11.61 20.01
C TYR A 648 -29.43 -12.87 20.52
N HIS A 649 -28.68 -13.73 21.22
CA HIS A 649 -29.27 -14.75 22.07
C HIS A 649 -29.45 -14.13 23.47
N PRO A 650 -30.68 -13.77 23.87
CA PRO A 650 -30.93 -13.46 25.27
C PRO A 650 -30.86 -14.77 26.05
N ARG A 651 -29.67 -15.14 26.54
CA ARG A 651 -29.56 -16.07 27.66
C ARG A 651 -29.73 -15.25 28.94
N GLU A 652 -30.93 -15.39 29.50
CA GLU A 652 -31.31 -15.21 30.90
C GLU A 652 -30.34 -14.43 31.79
N VAL A 653 -30.58 -13.12 31.90
CA VAL A 653 -30.06 -12.30 32.98
C VAL A 653 -30.78 -12.72 34.27
N GLY A 654 -30.10 -13.50 35.11
CA GLY A 654 -30.57 -13.87 36.44
C GLY A 654 -30.97 -12.65 37.27
N GLY A 655 -32.06 -12.78 38.03
CA GLY A 655 -32.85 -11.73 38.68
C GLY A 655 -32.19 -10.86 39.77
N SER A 656 -30.86 -10.76 39.80
CA SER A 656 -30.13 -9.95 40.80
C SER A 656 -30.09 -8.45 40.44
N PHE A 657 -30.16 -8.09 39.16
CA PHE A 657 -29.96 -6.70 38.73
C PHE A 657 -31.18 -5.77 38.98
N LYS A 658 -32.40 -6.31 38.99
CA LYS A 658 -33.64 -5.54 39.21
C LYS A 658 -33.83 -5.14 40.69
N SER A 659 -33.37 -6.00 41.61
CA SER A 659 -33.37 -5.76 43.06
C SER A 659 -32.41 -4.64 43.47
N TRP A 660 -31.27 -4.54 42.77
CA TRP A 660 -30.24 -3.54 43.05
C TRP A 660 -30.66 -2.13 42.60
N LEU A 661 -31.30 -2.00 41.44
CA LEU A 661 -31.74 -0.70 40.91
C LEU A 661 -32.86 -0.04 41.74
N GLN A 662 -33.78 -0.83 42.31
CA GLN A 662 -34.87 -0.28 43.15
C GLN A 662 -34.37 0.24 44.51
N LYS A 663 -33.30 -0.32 45.07
CA LYS A 663 -32.74 0.15 46.36
C LYS A 663 -31.91 1.44 46.25
N LYS A 664 -31.42 1.80 45.06
CA LYS A 664 -30.55 2.98 44.86
C LYS A 664 -31.31 4.23 44.41
N ALA A 665 -32.48 4.08 43.78
CA ALA A 665 -33.34 5.19 43.40
C ALA A 665 -33.99 5.94 44.59
N ALA A 666 -34.01 5.32 45.78
CA ALA A 666 -34.61 5.90 46.99
C ALA A 666 -33.66 6.78 47.84
N ARG A 667 -32.41 7.03 47.41
CA ARG A 667 -31.39 7.69 48.26
C ARG A 667 -30.71 8.96 47.69
N LEU A 668 -31.16 9.51 46.57
CA LEU A 668 -30.47 10.67 45.93
C LEU A 668 -31.40 11.80 45.44
N LEU A 669 -32.39 12.19 46.26
CA LEU A 669 -33.02 13.50 46.11
C LEU A 669 -32.67 14.37 47.34
N PRO A 670 -31.94 15.50 47.17
CA PRO A 670 -31.79 16.52 48.21
C PRO A 670 -33.06 17.37 48.37
N PRO A 671 -33.26 18.01 49.53
CA PRO A 671 -34.51 18.65 49.93
C PRO A 671 -34.57 20.13 49.52
N ASN A 672 -35.75 20.58 49.10
CA ASN A 672 -36.34 21.91 49.33
C ASN A 672 -37.62 21.99 48.49
N THR A 673 -38.77 22.47 48.94
CA THR A 673 -39.16 23.26 50.11
C THR A 673 -40.64 23.02 50.32
N ALA A 674 -41.07 22.95 51.58
CA ALA A 674 -42.48 22.95 51.94
C ALA A 674 -43.16 24.28 51.57
N HIS A 675 -44.28 24.18 50.87
CA HIS A 675 -45.52 24.97 50.93
C HIS A 675 -46.56 23.99 50.35
N GLY A 676 -47.56 23.47 51.03
CA GLY A 676 -48.33 23.83 52.21
C GLY A 676 -49.73 23.27 51.95
N ARG A 677 -50.41 22.81 53.01
CA ARG A 677 -51.77 22.19 53.07
C ARG A 677 -51.84 20.67 52.85
N ASP A 678 -52.50 19.87 53.67
CA ASP A 678 -53.15 20.09 54.96
C ASP A 678 -53.45 18.73 55.62
N CYS A 679 -53.37 18.75 56.95
CA CYS A 679 -54.17 18.01 57.93
C CYS A 679 -54.01 16.49 58.16
N VAL A 680 -53.19 16.24 59.19
CA VAL A 680 -53.29 15.21 60.23
C VAL A 680 -54.68 15.18 60.91
N ARG A 681 -55.17 13.96 61.14
CA ARG A 681 -56.10 13.62 62.24
C ARG A 681 -55.30 13.19 63.46
N SER A 682 -55.55 13.90 64.56
CA SER A 682 -55.66 13.46 65.97
C SER A 682 -54.79 12.31 66.53
N SER A 683 -54.32 12.61 67.75
CA SER A 683 -53.81 11.78 68.86
C SER A 683 -52.38 11.27 68.78
#